data_AF-A0AA42LEG1-F1
#
_entry.id   AF-A0AA42LEG1-F1
#
_cell.length_a   1.000
_cell.length_b   1.000
_cell.length_c   1.000
_cell.angle_alpha   90.00
_cell.angle_beta   90.00
_cell.angle_gamma   90.00
#
_symmetry.space_group_name_H-M   'P 1'
#
loop_
_entity.id
_entity.type
_entity.pdbx_description
1 polymer ?
#
loop_
_entity_poly.entity_id
_entity_poly.type
_entity_poly.pdbx_seq_one_letter_code
_entity_poly.pdbx_strand_id
1 'polypeptide(L)'
;MSGSSKKTTIGYWFRLLYHFGLVRGPVDAFLEFRAGDRTAWKGSLTQSGRIPVNQPGLWGGEESEGGLQGDLDVMFGEASQGPNDYLAAQLGSDQPTYRGKVTAVWRGGRWGALNPYPKKPAFKVQRILKGWDNDQPWYPEKAVISFVGTEPLAVYFALDISDSMAGARIQNMKTAVSAVLNLIATRVIPYGVRVDLMIAAWSTGTPQTILRRNATAQDVSDLLSWLAARVINGDTDFASGLQPMPGFFDGADPGGAQILIFVTDGKPIAGTEVTAKAILDSRPAVKSYAFNIDLGDTSSTVFVDNTPEDGVPVVFGGSSAAMEAAISRALFGLKAMNPAHILYDSITASDMLGEPVGMIDTASFSSAANKLFDEGFGLCTEYDAGVEDIESFQQRICDIIGAALTQSRVDGKYYLDLIRGGYVLSALPVVTTDDIVEFTHEPTIPAEQVNQVTVEWFDPERKMKRTTGPVHAAGAIQGAGGVIPVVKQYPEIPYEALAIAVADRDLLAMSVPTSRFRLTLNRRRFDMRPGRPFRLQYPDEGIADMVCLVGEVDTGTLLDGRVRVVAVQDVFGFSNTSYISAADFMARPVPDLLQPSPHQLLIEAPYIELVSSLSRADLSVLPSDIGFLATAAVRSDAGLNYVITAAVAGEDFVRGGSAEWCPSALVNEAAGYRDTGFTISAGVDLNSVQIGTWAVWGTEIVRVDAIDEDAGTLVVGRACADTVPVTHPAASRIFFCSDWLGTDEREYLDGDLVQVKLLTRNSSQELAPEAAPLISLEIGGRQARPYPPGFLRINDQAYPAIVEGPLTVSWAHRDRLLQDDKLIDNEMTSIGPEPGTTYTVRVRSASTNAILAEETTAAAFAELAPSVGGDVFIELFSSRSGLQSWQMHRHRCLYSPTEFRVTEDGELRMTEGADYRVLEDL
;
A
#
# COMPACT_ATOMS: atom_id res chain seq x y z
N MET A 1 47.33 59.20 18.19
CA MET A 1 47.97 57.88 18.08
C MET A 1 46.90 56.87 17.68
N SER A 2 46.94 56.37 16.44
CA SER A 2 46.10 55.27 15.98
C SER A 2 47.01 54.05 15.88
N GLY A 3 46.89 53.12 16.84
CA GLY A 3 47.72 51.93 16.91
C GLY A 3 47.34 50.97 15.80
N SER A 4 48.27 50.71 14.88
CA SER A 4 48.16 49.66 13.88
C SER A 4 47.97 48.30 14.58
N SER A 5 46.78 47.72 14.47
CA SER A 5 46.49 46.38 15.01
C SER A 5 47.34 45.35 14.27
N LYS A 6 48.23 44.65 14.99
CA LYS A 6 48.97 43.50 14.43
C LYS A 6 47.96 42.45 13.95
N LYS A 7 47.95 42.16 12.64
CA LYS A 7 47.20 41.03 12.08
C LYS A 7 47.69 39.75 12.76
N THR A 8 46.78 39.04 13.42
CA THR A 8 47.07 37.75 14.07
C THR A 8 46.48 36.64 13.21
N THR A 9 47.29 35.65 12.84
CA THR A 9 46.81 34.47 12.12
C THR A 9 45.96 33.62 13.06
N ILE A 10 44.66 33.51 12.78
CA ILE A 10 43.70 32.72 13.56
C ILE A 10 43.56 31.27 13.06
N GLY A 11 44.08 30.98 11.86
CA GLY A 11 44.27 29.62 11.33
C GLY A 11 44.59 29.61 9.84
N TYR A 12 44.54 28.43 9.22
CA TYR A 12 44.97 28.21 7.84
C TYR A 12 43.90 27.52 6.99
N TRP A 13 43.94 27.80 5.69
CA TRP A 13 43.29 26.99 4.66
C TRP A 13 44.18 25.82 4.29
N PHE A 14 43.61 24.63 4.24
CA PHE A 14 44.33 23.44 3.77
C PHE A 14 44.20 23.32 2.26
N ARG A 15 45.28 22.93 1.60
CA ARG A 15 45.31 22.62 0.17
C ARG A 15 45.83 21.20 0.03
N LEU A 16 45.01 20.35 -0.57
CA LEU A 16 45.28 18.92 -0.64
C LEU A 16 45.33 18.52 -2.11
N LEU A 17 46.21 17.59 -2.44
CA LEU A 17 46.10 16.80 -3.65
C LEU A 17 45.46 15.48 -3.26
N TYR A 18 44.31 15.18 -3.86
CA TYR A 18 43.69 13.87 -3.72
C TYR A 18 43.50 13.21 -5.07
N HIS A 19 43.73 11.90 -5.09
CA HIS A 19 43.39 11.04 -6.21
C HIS A 19 42.52 9.91 -5.67
N PHE A 20 41.23 9.93 -6.02
CA PHE A 20 40.22 8.98 -5.57
C PHE A 20 39.97 7.93 -6.65
N GLY A 21 40.00 6.65 -6.27
CA GLY A 21 39.40 5.59 -7.08
C GLY A 21 37.93 5.43 -6.66
N LEU A 22 37.01 5.43 -7.63
CA LEU A 22 35.58 5.40 -7.35
C LEU A 22 35.00 4.02 -7.61
N VAL A 23 34.88 3.64 -8.88
CA VAL A 23 34.26 2.39 -9.33
C VAL A 23 34.92 1.93 -10.63
N ARG A 24 34.57 0.73 -11.09
CA ARG A 24 34.89 0.30 -12.46
C ARG A 24 34.23 1.23 -13.48
N GLY A 25 34.98 1.59 -14.51
CA GLY A 25 34.54 2.45 -15.60
C GLY A 25 34.58 1.76 -16.96
N PRO A 26 34.02 2.39 -18.00
CA PRO A 26 33.31 3.68 -17.97
C PRO A 26 31.97 3.62 -17.24
N VAL A 27 31.48 4.79 -16.81
CA VAL A 27 30.17 4.97 -16.18
C VAL A 27 29.28 5.84 -17.06
N ASP A 28 27.96 5.75 -16.89
CA ASP A 28 27.01 6.58 -17.64
C ASP A 28 27.16 8.05 -17.27
N ALA A 29 27.25 8.31 -15.95
CA ALA A 29 27.33 9.66 -15.42
C ALA A 29 27.98 9.72 -14.04
N PHE A 30 28.62 10.86 -13.77
CA PHE A 30 29.00 11.32 -12.44
C PHE A 30 27.97 12.36 -11.99
N LEU A 31 27.30 12.10 -10.87
CA LEU A 31 26.07 12.77 -10.47
C LEU A 31 26.25 13.76 -9.31
N GLU A 32 27.14 13.45 -8.37
CA GLU A 32 27.31 14.24 -7.16
C GLU A 32 28.68 14.06 -6.52
N PHE A 33 29.21 15.16 -5.98
CA PHE A 33 30.37 15.19 -5.10
C PHE A 33 29.97 15.84 -3.77
N ARG A 34 30.09 15.08 -2.69
CA ARG A 34 29.90 15.56 -1.31
C ARG A 34 31.20 15.55 -0.55
N ALA A 35 31.30 16.44 0.43
CA ALA A 35 32.35 16.39 1.44
C ALA A 35 31.72 16.51 2.84
N GLY A 36 31.88 15.47 3.64
CA GLY A 36 31.05 15.21 4.80
C GLY A 36 29.62 14.85 4.37
N ASP A 37 28.65 15.56 4.96
CA ASP A 37 27.22 15.39 4.67
C ASP A 37 26.66 16.50 3.79
N ARG A 38 27.53 17.35 3.22
CA ARG A 38 27.13 18.47 2.35
C ARG A 38 27.57 18.28 0.92
N THR A 39 26.70 18.67 0.00
CA THR A 39 26.93 18.64 -1.45
C THR A 39 27.81 19.79 -1.87
N ALA A 40 28.97 19.46 -2.43
CA ALA A 40 29.93 20.43 -2.97
C ALA A 40 29.67 20.72 -4.46
N TRP A 41 29.16 19.72 -5.17
CA TRP A 41 28.73 19.83 -6.56
C TRP A 41 27.69 18.74 -6.88
N LYS A 42 26.68 19.06 -7.70
CA LYS A 42 25.66 18.11 -8.16
C LYS A 42 25.27 18.41 -9.60
N GLY A 43 25.75 17.63 -10.57
CA GLY A 43 25.48 17.87 -11.99
C GLY A 43 25.52 16.55 -12.76
N SER A 44 25.31 16.57 -14.07
CA SER A 44 25.35 15.36 -14.91
C SER A 44 26.54 15.40 -15.84
N LEU A 45 27.69 14.98 -15.35
CA LEU A 45 28.85 14.82 -16.21
C LEU A 45 28.77 13.43 -16.85
N THR A 46 28.71 13.34 -18.18
CA THR A 46 28.49 12.06 -18.92
C THR A 46 29.73 11.59 -19.72
N GLN A 47 30.82 12.32 -19.59
CA GLN A 47 32.13 12.06 -20.19
C GLN A 47 33.23 12.60 -19.27
N SER A 48 34.46 12.10 -19.39
CA SER A 48 35.60 12.65 -18.65
C SER A 48 35.70 14.16 -18.80
N GLY A 49 35.91 14.87 -17.70
CA GLY A 49 35.87 16.32 -17.69
C GLY A 49 36.32 16.95 -16.37
N ARG A 50 36.49 18.27 -16.40
CA ARG A 50 36.87 19.05 -15.22
C ARG A 50 35.66 19.79 -14.68
N ILE A 51 35.44 19.67 -13.38
CA ILE A 51 34.38 20.32 -12.64
C ILE A 51 35.00 21.43 -11.76
N PRO A 52 34.67 22.70 -12.00
CA PRO A 52 35.02 23.77 -11.07
C PRO A 52 34.11 23.72 -9.84
N VAL A 53 34.70 23.65 -8.65
CA VAL A 53 33.99 23.69 -7.36
C VAL A 53 34.32 25.01 -6.67
N ASN A 54 33.31 25.84 -6.41
CA ASN A 54 33.48 27.15 -5.76
C ASN A 54 32.48 27.33 -4.61
N GLN A 55 32.68 26.57 -3.54
CA GLN A 55 31.88 26.58 -2.32
C GLN A 55 32.75 26.88 -1.08
N PRO A 56 33.42 28.05 -0.99
CA PRO A 56 34.32 28.37 0.12
C PRO A 56 33.60 28.50 1.47
N GLY A 57 32.27 28.62 1.47
CA GLY A 57 31.42 28.69 2.66
C GLY A 57 30.70 27.39 3.02
N LEU A 58 31.03 26.26 2.38
CA LEU A 58 30.26 25.00 2.50
C LEU A 58 30.00 24.58 3.96
N TRP A 59 30.97 24.84 4.85
CA TRP A 59 30.92 24.54 6.29
C TRP A 59 31.02 25.80 7.15
N GLY A 60 30.35 26.89 6.74
CA GLY A 60 30.23 28.11 7.55
C GLY A 60 31.30 29.17 7.29
N GLY A 61 32.15 29.00 6.27
CA GLY A 61 33.08 30.04 5.80
C GLY A 61 34.34 30.21 6.65
N GLU A 62 35.08 31.30 6.41
CA GLU A 62 36.43 31.52 6.96
C GLU A 62 36.47 31.66 8.49
N GLU A 63 35.35 32.00 9.12
CA GLU A 63 35.20 32.08 10.58
C GLU A 63 34.82 30.72 11.21
N SER A 64 34.61 29.70 10.38
CA SER A 64 34.27 28.33 10.79
C SER A 64 35.17 27.32 10.06
N GLU A 65 34.63 26.20 9.56
CA GLU A 65 35.42 25.15 8.92
C GLU A 65 35.71 25.41 7.42
N GLY A 66 35.39 26.60 6.90
CA GLY A 66 35.61 26.97 5.50
C GLY A 66 34.70 26.24 4.53
N GLY A 67 35.29 25.66 3.48
CA GLY A 67 34.59 24.97 2.41
C GLY A 67 35.52 24.41 1.34
N LEU A 68 35.03 24.25 0.12
CA LEU A 68 35.79 23.72 -1.02
C LEU A 68 35.94 24.76 -2.11
N GLN A 69 37.16 24.97 -2.60
CA GLN A 69 37.40 25.83 -3.76
C GLN A 69 38.57 25.32 -4.60
N GLY A 70 38.30 24.89 -5.83
CA GLY A 70 39.28 24.31 -6.73
C GLY A 70 38.62 23.47 -7.82
N ASP A 71 39.43 22.74 -8.58
CA ASP A 71 38.96 21.92 -9.70
C ASP A 71 39.03 20.44 -9.34
N LEU A 72 37.98 19.70 -9.70
CA LEU A 72 37.90 18.25 -9.65
C LEU A 72 37.91 17.70 -11.08
N ASP A 73 38.97 17.01 -11.49
CA ASP A 73 38.93 16.24 -12.73
C ASP A 73 38.26 14.89 -12.47
N VAL A 74 37.22 14.58 -13.22
CA VAL A 74 36.58 13.27 -13.20
C VAL A 74 36.96 12.55 -14.49
N MET A 75 37.55 11.39 -14.34
CA MET A 75 38.08 10.56 -15.41
C MET A 75 37.34 9.24 -15.40
N PHE A 76 36.65 8.91 -16.50
CA PHE A 76 35.73 7.77 -16.56
C PHE A 76 36.45 6.46 -16.88
N GLY A 77 37.71 6.52 -17.31
CA GLY A 77 38.49 5.34 -17.62
C GLY A 77 38.30 4.85 -19.05
N GLU A 78 38.01 5.73 -20.01
CA GLU A 78 37.84 5.34 -21.42
C GLU A 78 39.11 4.66 -21.97
N ALA A 79 38.97 3.81 -22.98
CA ALA A 79 40.12 3.12 -23.58
C ALA A 79 41.19 4.09 -24.13
N SER A 80 40.76 5.27 -24.60
CA SER A 80 41.64 6.34 -25.09
C SER A 80 42.18 7.26 -24.00
N GLN A 81 41.85 7.05 -22.73
CA GLN A 81 42.25 7.93 -21.63
C GLN A 81 43.78 8.03 -21.53
N GLY A 82 44.26 9.28 -21.47
CA GLY A 82 45.66 9.64 -21.25
C GLY A 82 45.96 9.95 -19.77
N PRO A 83 47.24 10.18 -19.41
CA PRO A 83 47.59 10.59 -18.05
C PRO A 83 46.96 11.93 -17.68
N ASN A 84 46.51 12.08 -16.43
CA ASN A 84 46.05 13.36 -15.92
C ASN A 84 47.23 14.36 -15.87
N ASP A 85 47.03 15.56 -16.42
CA ASP A 85 48.06 16.60 -16.52
C ASP A 85 48.53 17.11 -15.15
N TYR A 86 47.65 17.19 -14.15
CA TYR A 86 48.03 17.61 -12.80
C TYR A 86 48.83 16.54 -12.06
N LEU A 87 48.38 15.28 -12.10
CA LEU A 87 49.13 14.19 -11.49
C LEU A 87 50.52 14.07 -12.13
N ALA A 88 50.61 14.17 -13.46
CA ALA A 88 51.89 14.14 -14.15
C ALA A 88 52.82 15.30 -13.72
N ALA A 89 52.26 16.50 -13.52
CA ALA A 89 53.03 17.66 -13.07
C ALA A 89 53.49 17.55 -11.61
N GLN A 90 52.72 16.91 -10.73
CA GLN A 90 53.02 16.82 -9.29
C GLN A 90 53.81 15.57 -8.90
N LEU A 91 53.61 14.45 -9.60
CA LEU A 91 54.16 13.13 -9.26
C LEU A 91 55.13 12.57 -10.32
N GLY A 92 55.29 13.26 -11.46
CA GLY A 92 56.15 12.83 -12.59
C GLY A 92 55.37 12.18 -13.73
N SER A 93 55.99 12.06 -14.91
CA SER A 93 55.33 11.59 -16.14
C SER A 93 55.04 10.08 -16.18
N ASP A 94 55.75 9.28 -15.37
CA ASP A 94 55.59 7.83 -15.31
C ASP A 94 54.41 7.47 -14.39
N GLN A 95 53.19 7.73 -14.88
CA GLN A 95 51.94 7.48 -14.16
C GLN A 95 51.00 6.58 -14.99
N PRO A 96 50.25 5.68 -14.34
CA PRO A 96 49.17 4.95 -15.00
C PRO A 96 48.13 5.91 -15.57
N THR A 97 47.47 5.49 -16.66
CA THR A 97 46.33 6.22 -17.23
C THR A 97 44.99 5.82 -16.61
N TYR A 98 44.99 4.85 -15.69
CA TYR A 98 43.81 4.37 -14.96
C TYR A 98 42.60 4.00 -15.84
N ARG A 99 42.86 3.46 -17.04
CA ARG A 99 41.83 2.95 -17.96
C ARG A 99 41.00 1.84 -17.29
N GLY A 100 39.71 1.80 -17.59
CA GLY A 100 38.74 0.89 -16.99
C GLY A 100 38.35 1.24 -15.54
N LYS A 101 38.84 2.36 -14.99
CA LYS A 101 38.50 2.82 -13.65
C LYS A 101 38.04 4.27 -13.68
N VAL A 102 36.97 4.55 -12.96
CA VAL A 102 36.56 5.92 -12.69
C VAL A 102 37.41 6.47 -11.56
N THR A 103 38.09 7.57 -11.81
CA THR A 103 38.91 8.27 -10.83
C THR A 103 38.54 9.74 -10.75
N ALA A 104 38.69 10.34 -9.58
CA ALA A 104 38.53 11.78 -9.38
C ALA A 104 39.80 12.40 -8.80
N VAL A 105 40.31 13.48 -9.42
CA VAL A 105 41.53 14.17 -9.03
C VAL A 105 41.20 15.58 -8.55
N TRP A 106 41.45 15.86 -7.28
CA TRP A 106 41.35 17.21 -6.73
C TRP A 106 42.67 17.96 -6.92
N ARG A 107 42.64 19.05 -7.70
CA ARG A 107 43.84 19.74 -8.21
C ARG A 107 44.45 20.76 -7.23
N GLY A 108 44.72 20.37 -5.99
CA GLY A 108 45.43 21.25 -5.03
C GLY A 108 44.61 22.45 -4.54
N GLY A 109 43.29 22.40 -4.68
CA GLY A 109 42.36 23.45 -4.25
C GLY A 109 42.21 23.53 -2.72
N ARG A 110 41.55 24.59 -2.25
CA ARG A 110 41.19 24.77 -0.83
C ARG A 110 40.25 23.65 -0.38
N TRP A 111 40.60 22.98 0.72
CA TRP A 111 39.84 21.90 1.34
C TRP A 111 39.70 22.15 2.84
N GLY A 112 38.72 22.96 3.21
CA GLY A 112 38.46 23.34 4.60
C GLY A 112 39.47 24.34 5.18
N ALA A 113 39.03 24.99 6.24
CA ALA A 113 39.81 25.92 7.06
C ALA A 113 39.71 25.54 8.54
N LEU A 114 40.71 25.93 9.34
CA LEU A 114 40.74 25.82 10.82
C LEU A 114 40.70 24.40 11.41
N ASN A 115 40.22 23.39 10.68
CA ASN A 115 40.18 21.99 11.10
C ASN A 115 41.21 21.16 10.31
N PRO A 116 42.22 20.55 10.97
CA PRO A 116 43.25 19.77 10.30
C PRO A 116 42.77 18.41 9.79
N TYR A 117 41.54 17.99 10.13
CA TYR A 117 40.93 16.74 9.66
C TYR A 117 40.06 17.01 8.44
N PRO A 118 40.51 16.61 7.22
CA PRO A 118 39.74 16.84 6.01
C PRO A 118 38.40 16.09 6.06
N LYS A 119 37.30 16.76 5.71
CA LYS A 119 35.99 16.10 5.62
C LYS A 119 36.04 14.95 4.58
N LYS A 120 35.46 13.80 4.94
CA LYS A 120 35.46 12.61 4.09
C LYS A 120 34.67 12.88 2.80
N PRO A 121 35.23 12.64 1.61
CA PRO A 121 34.50 12.78 0.36
C PRO A 121 33.52 11.63 0.16
N ALA A 122 32.44 11.88 -0.58
CA ALA A 122 31.52 10.86 -1.09
C ALA A 122 31.09 11.23 -2.51
N PHE A 123 30.86 10.22 -3.34
CA PHE A 123 30.60 10.39 -4.76
C PHE A 123 29.36 9.59 -5.14
N LYS A 124 28.52 10.17 -6.01
CA LYS A 124 27.38 9.48 -6.62
C LYS A 124 27.66 9.30 -8.09
N VAL A 125 27.61 8.07 -8.56
CA VAL A 125 27.86 7.68 -9.95
C VAL A 125 26.74 6.77 -10.44
N GLN A 126 26.51 6.77 -11.74
CA GLN A 126 25.54 5.90 -12.39
C GLN A 126 26.27 4.99 -13.39
N ARG A 127 26.18 3.67 -13.20
CA ARG A 127 26.72 2.65 -14.10
C ARG A 127 25.62 1.64 -14.42
N ILE A 128 24.95 1.81 -15.56
CA ILE A 128 23.87 0.94 -16.04
C ILE A 128 24.11 0.52 -17.48
N LEU A 129 24.39 1.46 -18.40
CA LEU A 129 24.51 1.16 -19.83
C LEU A 129 25.96 1.13 -20.31
N LYS A 130 26.87 1.84 -19.64
CA LYS A 130 28.30 1.82 -19.89
C LYS A 130 29.05 0.93 -18.90
N GLY A 131 30.25 0.51 -19.31
CA GLY A 131 31.17 -0.22 -18.44
C GLY A 131 30.99 -1.73 -18.45
N TRP A 132 30.11 -2.23 -19.32
CA TRP A 132 30.02 -3.64 -19.68
C TRP A 132 31.23 -4.08 -20.50
N ASP A 133 31.51 -5.38 -20.52
CA ASP A 133 32.55 -5.92 -21.39
C ASP A 133 32.25 -5.60 -22.86
N ASN A 134 33.25 -5.08 -23.57
CA ASN A 134 33.14 -4.55 -24.94
C ASN A 134 32.11 -3.42 -25.13
N ASP A 135 31.66 -2.77 -24.06
CA ASP A 135 30.68 -1.69 -24.07
C ASP A 135 29.34 -2.09 -24.73
N GLN A 136 28.94 -3.35 -24.53
CA GLN A 136 27.69 -3.93 -25.05
C GLN A 136 26.80 -4.39 -23.89
N PRO A 137 25.90 -3.52 -23.37
CA PRO A 137 24.93 -3.93 -22.36
C PRO A 137 23.96 -4.98 -22.91
N TRP A 138 23.68 -6.01 -22.14
CA TRP A 138 22.61 -6.95 -22.46
C TRP A 138 21.25 -6.28 -22.27
N TYR A 139 20.35 -6.44 -23.25
CA TYR A 139 18.96 -5.98 -23.22
C TYR A 139 18.77 -4.53 -22.70
N PRO A 140 19.40 -3.52 -23.34
CA PRO A 140 19.54 -2.17 -22.81
C PRO A 140 18.20 -1.44 -22.61
N GLU A 141 17.18 -1.76 -23.39
CA GLU A 141 15.85 -1.18 -23.30
C GLU A 141 15.15 -1.46 -21.96
N LYS A 142 15.62 -2.49 -21.24
CA LYS A 142 15.08 -2.93 -19.94
C LYS A 142 16.07 -2.75 -18.78
N ALA A 143 17.27 -2.23 -19.04
CA ALA A 143 18.34 -2.11 -18.05
C ALA A 143 18.13 -0.96 -17.05
N VAL A 144 17.56 0.17 -17.53
CA VAL A 144 17.38 1.39 -16.74
C VAL A 144 16.00 1.42 -16.11
N ILE A 145 15.95 1.49 -14.78
CA ILE A 145 14.73 1.76 -14.01
C ILE A 145 14.79 3.20 -13.51
N SER A 146 13.81 4.02 -13.90
CA SER A 146 13.71 5.43 -13.48
C SER A 146 12.61 5.57 -12.44
N PHE A 147 12.86 6.33 -11.37
CA PHE A 147 11.91 6.49 -10.26
C PHE A 147 11.28 7.87 -10.22
N VAL A 148 10.08 7.93 -9.67
CA VAL A 148 9.33 9.14 -9.40
C VAL A 148 9.01 9.15 -7.92
N GLY A 149 9.07 10.32 -7.27
CA GLY A 149 8.57 10.47 -5.90
C GLY A 149 7.07 10.12 -5.80
N THR A 150 6.60 9.85 -4.58
CA THR A 150 5.18 9.59 -4.29
C THR A 150 4.36 10.87 -4.11
N GLU A 151 5.01 12.04 -4.13
CA GLU A 151 4.35 13.34 -4.06
C GLU A 151 3.69 13.72 -5.39
N PRO A 152 2.57 14.46 -5.39
CA PRO A 152 1.98 14.99 -6.61
C PRO A 152 3.02 15.74 -7.45
N LEU A 153 2.97 15.61 -8.78
CA LEU A 153 3.97 16.15 -9.67
C LEU A 153 3.35 17.18 -10.63
N ALA A 154 3.88 18.40 -10.66
CA ALA A 154 3.46 19.43 -11.60
C ALA A 154 4.63 19.83 -12.50
N VAL A 155 4.53 19.52 -13.80
CA VAL A 155 5.59 19.76 -14.79
C VAL A 155 5.15 20.76 -15.84
N TYR A 156 5.91 21.84 -15.97
CA TYR A 156 5.77 22.84 -17.03
C TYR A 156 6.93 22.72 -18.02
N PHE A 157 6.63 22.42 -19.28
CA PHE A 157 7.60 22.42 -20.38
C PHE A 157 7.52 23.73 -21.16
N ALA A 158 8.54 24.58 -21.06
CA ALA A 158 8.72 25.75 -21.90
C ALA A 158 9.63 25.39 -23.08
N LEU A 159 9.06 25.17 -24.26
CA LEU A 159 9.77 24.70 -25.45
C LEU A 159 9.94 25.80 -26.50
N ASP A 160 11.18 26.20 -26.75
CA ASP A 160 11.54 27.15 -27.80
C ASP A 160 11.22 26.60 -29.20
N ILE A 161 10.35 27.30 -29.91
CA ILE A 161 10.01 27.04 -31.31
C ILE A 161 10.40 28.23 -32.20
N SER A 162 11.31 29.10 -31.76
CA SER A 162 11.79 30.20 -32.59
C SER A 162 12.54 29.73 -33.83
N ASP A 163 12.75 30.63 -34.79
CA ASP A 163 13.45 30.33 -36.04
C ASP A 163 14.90 29.85 -35.83
N SER A 164 15.51 30.15 -34.68
CA SER A 164 16.84 29.67 -34.28
C SER A 164 16.89 28.16 -33.98
N MET A 165 15.73 27.55 -33.75
CA MET A 165 15.56 26.11 -33.46
C MET A 165 15.40 25.25 -34.72
N ALA A 166 15.59 25.83 -35.91
CA ALA A 166 15.46 25.12 -37.18
C ALA A 166 16.41 23.90 -37.32
N GLY A 167 16.03 22.96 -38.21
CA GLY A 167 16.83 21.78 -38.53
C GLY A 167 16.75 20.69 -37.47
N ALA A 168 17.89 20.09 -37.11
CA ALA A 168 17.96 18.96 -36.19
C ALA A 168 17.55 19.31 -34.75
N ARG A 169 17.68 20.58 -34.34
CA ARG A 169 17.42 21.06 -32.98
C ARG A 169 15.98 20.81 -32.55
N ILE A 170 14.99 21.31 -33.30
CA ILE A 170 13.57 21.11 -32.99
C ILE A 170 13.16 19.63 -33.03
N GLN A 171 13.69 18.85 -33.97
CA GLN A 171 13.35 17.42 -34.09
C GLN A 171 13.88 16.62 -32.90
N ASN A 172 15.11 16.91 -32.47
CA ASN A 172 15.71 16.26 -31.32
C ASN A 172 15.06 16.69 -30.01
N MET A 173 14.67 17.96 -29.88
CA MET A 173 13.88 18.44 -28.75
C MET A 173 12.53 17.71 -28.66
N LYS A 174 11.78 17.63 -29.76
CA LYS A 174 10.51 16.89 -29.79
C LYS A 174 10.70 15.42 -29.41
N THR A 175 11.74 14.77 -29.94
CA THR A 175 12.05 13.37 -29.65
C THR A 175 12.34 13.17 -28.17
N ALA A 176 13.19 14.01 -27.57
CA ALA A 176 13.56 13.92 -26.17
C ALA A 176 12.37 14.17 -25.22
N VAL A 177 11.58 15.23 -25.48
CA VAL A 177 10.38 15.53 -24.67
C VAL A 177 9.34 14.42 -24.84
N SER A 178 9.19 13.84 -26.03
CA SER A 178 8.27 12.72 -26.25
C SER A 178 8.67 11.47 -25.45
N ALA A 179 9.98 11.15 -25.41
CA ALA A 179 10.48 10.04 -24.60
C ALA A 179 10.18 10.26 -23.11
N VAL A 180 10.39 11.48 -22.61
CA VAL A 180 10.08 11.87 -21.23
C VAL A 180 8.58 11.78 -20.93
N LEU A 181 7.71 12.27 -21.82
CA LEU A 181 6.26 12.15 -21.65
C LEU A 181 5.83 10.69 -21.59
N ASN A 182 6.38 9.82 -22.43
CA ASN A 182 6.13 8.37 -22.37
C ASN A 182 6.60 7.74 -21.05
N LEU A 183 7.74 8.20 -20.50
CA LEU A 183 8.16 7.80 -19.15
C LEU A 183 7.12 8.22 -18.11
N ILE A 184 6.57 9.45 -18.18
CA ILE A 184 5.50 9.88 -17.27
C ILE A 184 4.27 8.96 -17.38
N ALA A 185 3.80 8.68 -18.59
CA ALA A 185 2.63 7.82 -18.84
C ALA A 185 2.79 6.40 -18.32
N THR A 186 4.00 5.85 -18.42
CA THR A 186 4.26 4.43 -18.10
C THR A 186 4.81 4.24 -16.69
N ARG A 187 5.42 5.27 -16.08
CA ARG A 187 6.18 5.15 -14.83
C ARG A 187 5.71 6.06 -13.70
N VAL A 188 4.90 7.07 -13.98
CA VAL A 188 4.36 7.96 -12.92
C VAL A 188 2.88 7.66 -12.70
N ILE A 189 2.08 7.83 -13.76
CA ILE A 189 0.61 7.77 -13.69
C ILE A 189 0.09 6.42 -13.16
N PRO A 190 0.63 5.25 -13.54
CA PRO A 190 0.14 3.96 -13.06
C PRO A 190 0.31 3.72 -11.55
N TYR A 191 1.18 4.48 -10.90
CA TYR A 191 1.43 4.38 -9.44
C TYR A 191 0.49 5.27 -8.61
N GLY A 192 -0.56 5.84 -9.21
CA GLY A 192 -1.57 6.63 -8.49
C GLY A 192 -1.11 8.04 -8.09
N VAL A 193 0.05 8.48 -8.57
CA VAL A 193 0.55 9.84 -8.33
C VAL A 193 -0.24 10.83 -9.20
N ARG A 194 -0.80 11.87 -8.59
CA ARG A 194 -1.43 12.98 -9.34
C ARG A 194 -0.36 13.71 -10.16
N VAL A 195 -0.54 13.75 -11.49
CA VAL A 195 0.38 14.45 -12.39
C VAL A 195 -0.32 15.60 -13.12
N ASP A 196 0.17 16.82 -12.98
CA ASP A 196 -0.26 17.97 -13.76
C ASP A 196 0.81 18.29 -14.82
N LEU A 197 0.41 18.39 -16.09
CA LEU A 197 1.32 18.64 -17.22
C LEU A 197 0.88 19.85 -18.02
N MET A 198 1.81 20.76 -18.29
CA MET A 198 1.62 21.82 -19.26
C MET A 198 2.79 21.88 -20.23
N ILE A 199 2.50 21.98 -21.52
CA ILE A 199 3.49 22.29 -22.55
C ILE A 199 3.16 23.66 -23.13
N ALA A 200 4.13 24.57 -23.09
CA ALA A 200 4.09 25.87 -23.72
C ALA A 200 5.17 25.93 -24.80
N ALA A 201 4.74 25.92 -26.07
CA ALA A 201 5.61 26.16 -27.20
C ALA A 201 5.66 27.67 -27.47
N TRP A 202 6.84 28.27 -27.38
CA TRP A 202 7.01 29.72 -27.36
C TRP A 202 8.03 30.23 -28.38
N SER A 203 7.79 31.47 -28.79
CA SER A 203 8.63 32.34 -29.61
C SER A 203 8.15 33.76 -29.34
N THR A 204 8.05 34.65 -30.32
CA THR A 204 7.51 36.00 -30.11
C THR A 204 5.98 35.99 -30.02
N GLY A 205 5.43 36.62 -28.97
CA GLY A 205 3.99 36.80 -28.77
C GLY A 205 3.37 35.76 -27.83
N THR A 206 2.07 35.51 -27.93
CA THR A 206 1.38 34.60 -27.00
C THR A 206 1.79 33.15 -27.25
N PRO A 207 2.31 32.42 -26.23
CA PRO A 207 2.69 31.02 -26.38
C PRO A 207 1.51 30.13 -26.74
N GLN A 208 1.78 29.09 -27.52
CA GLN A 208 0.81 28.03 -27.77
C GLN A 208 0.89 27.02 -26.64
N THR A 209 -0.22 26.73 -25.97
CA THR A 209 -0.21 25.90 -24.76
C THR A 209 -1.18 24.73 -24.84
N ILE A 210 -0.86 23.66 -24.11
CA ILE A 210 -1.77 22.55 -23.81
C ILE A 210 -1.58 22.15 -22.35
N LEU A 211 -2.69 22.03 -21.62
CA LEU A 211 -2.73 21.73 -20.18
C LEU A 211 -3.53 20.43 -19.95
N ARG A 212 -3.03 19.60 -19.04
CA ARG A 212 -3.71 18.43 -18.50
C ARG A 212 -3.51 18.41 -16.99
N ARG A 213 -4.61 18.37 -16.24
CA ARG A 213 -4.62 18.25 -14.78
C ARG A 213 -4.95 16.80 -14.43
N ASN A 214 -4.27 16.25 -13.45
CA ASN A 214 -4.40 14.84 -13.06
C ASN A 214 -4.38 13.92 -14.30
N ALA A 215 -3.34 14.10 -15.12
CA ALA A 215 -3.22 13.51 -16.44
C ALA A 215 -3.28 11.98 -16.39
N THR A 216 -4.00 11.40 -17.33
CA THR A 216 -4.05 9.96 -17.60
C THR A 216 -3.05 9.58 -18.70
N ALA A 217 -2.82 8.29 -18.92
CA ALA A 217 -2.00 7.82 -20.05
C ALA A 217 -2.56 8.30 -21.42
N GLN A 218 -3.89 8.44 -21.52
CA GLN A 218 -4.55 8.98 -22.71
C GLN A 218 -4.26 10.47 -22.90
N ASP A 219 -4.26 11.25 -21.82
CA ASP A 219 -3.91 12.67 -21.86
C ASP A 219 -2.46 12.88 -22.33
N VAL A 220 -1.55 11.98 -21.96
CA VAL A 220 -0.17 12.02 -22.47
C VAL A 220 -0.13 11.74 -23.97
N SER A 221 -0.93 10.80 -24.49
CA SER A 221 -1.05 10.56 -25.93
C SER A 221 -1.52 11.81 -26.69
N ASP A 222 -2.43 12.59 -26.11
CA ASP A 222 -2.88 13.87 -26.66
C ASP A 222 -1.75 14.91 -26.69
N LEU A 223 -0.99 15.01 -25.59
CA LEU A 223 0.17 15.91 -25.47
C LEU A 223 1.24 15.59 -26.52
N LEU A 224 1.53 14.30 -26.74
CA LEU A 224 2.47 13.82 -27.77
C LEU A 224 2.02 14.23 -29.17
N SER A 225 0.74 14.01 -29.48
CA SER A 225 0.16 14.39 -30.78
C SER A 225 0.21 15.91 -31.01
N TRP A 226 -0.08 16.69 -29.96
CA TRP A 226 0.00 18.14 -30.00
C TRP A 226 1.43 18.66 -30.20
N LEU A 227 2.41 18.05 -29.51
CA LEU A 227 3.84 18.38 -29.61
C LEU A 227 4.38 18.09 -31.01
N ALA A 228 4.03 16.94 -31.59
CA ALA A 228 4.45 16.55 -32.93
C ALA A 228 4.05 17.62 -33.98
N ALA A 229 2.87 18.23 -33.83
CA ALA A 229 2.33 19.24 -34.72
C ALA A 229 2.97 20.64 -34.59
N ARG A 230 3.88 20.89 -33.64
CA ARG A 230 4.51 22.22 -33.48
C ARG A 230 5.45 22.55 -34.63
N VAL A 231 5.47 23.80 -35.09
CA VAL A 231 6.37 24.27 -36.16
C VAL A 231 7.14 25.48 -35.67
N ILE A 232 8.33 25.71 -36.25
CA ILE A 232 9.12 26.89 -35.91
C ILE A 232 8.42 28.18 -36.36
N ASN A 233 8.55 29.25 -35.59
CA ASN A 233 8.08 30.58 -35.93
C ASN A 233 8.76 31.68 -35.08
N GLY A 234 9.01 32.85 -35.67
CA GLY A 234 9.32 34.07 -34.92
C GLY A 234 10.67 34.07 -34.19
N ASP A 235 10.90 35.10 -33.39
CA ASP A 235 12.17 35.32 -32.69
C ASP A 235 12.16 34.74 -31.26
N THR A 236 13.34 34.55 -30.68
CA THR A 236 13.58 33.92 -29.37
C THR A 236 13.25 34.87 -28.21
N ASP A 237 12.02 34.83 -27.70
CA ASP A 237 11.55 35.66 -26.57
C ASP A 237 11.35 34.83 -25.29
N PHE A 238 12.32 34.91 -24.37
CA PHE A 238 12.27 34.13 -23.12
C PHE A 238 11.08 34.50 -22.23
N ALA A 239 10.66 35.76 -22.23
CA ALA A 239 9.57 36.22 -21.37
C ALA A 239 8.27 35.52 -21.76
N SER A 240 8.03 35.38 -23.06
CA SER A 240 6.88 34.64 -23.60
C SER A 240 6.85 33.20 -23.09
N GLY A 241 8.00 32.50 -23.05
CA GLY A 241 8.08 31.12 -22.57
C GLY A 241 7.62 30.89 -21.12
N LEU A 242 7.74 31.90 -20.25
CA LEU A 242 7.35 31.80 -18.84
C LEU A 242 6.01 32.46 -18.50
N GLN A 243 5.43 33.27 -19.40
CA GLN A 243 4.17 33.98 -19.16
C GLN A 243 3.04 33.10 -18.61
N PRO A 244 2.77 31.88 -19.13
CA PRO A 244 1.72 31.01 -18.60
C PRO A 244 2.07 30.27 -17.29
N MET A 245 3.34 30.24 -16.91
CA MET A 245 3.85 29.42 -15.80
C MET A 245 3.20 29.73 -14.44
N PRO A 246 3.00 31.01 -14.01
CA PRO A 246 2.37 31.29 -12.73
C PRO A 246 0.95 30.70 -12.61
N GLY A 247 0.11 30.89 -13.63
CA GLY A 247 -1.26 30.38 -13.64
C GLY A 247 -1.32 28.85 -13.67
N PHE A 248 -0.33 28.18 -14.27
CA PHE A 248 -0.20 26.73 -14.19
C PHE A 248 0.07 26.26 -12.76
N PHE A 249 1.03 26.84 -12.06
CA PHE A 249 1.36 26.40 -10.71
C PHE A 249 0.32 26.83 -9.66
N ASP A 250 -0.45 27.90 -9.90
CA ASP A 250 -1.60 28.25 -9.04
C ASP A 250 -2.69 27.18 -9.01
N GLY A 251 -2.94 26.55 -10.16
CA GLY A 251 -3.93 25.46 -10.25
C GLY A 251 -3.36 24.08 -9.96
N ALA A 252 -2.07 23.97 -9.63
CA ALA A 252 -1.43 22.69 -9.32
C ALA A 252 -1.67 22.29 -7.86
N ASP A 253 -1.33 21.05 -7.52
CA ASP A 253 -1.33 20.62 -6.13
C ASP A 253 -0.33 21.44 -5.30
N PRO A 254 -0.74 22.07 -4.18
CA PRO A 254 0.17 22.87 -3.36
C PRO A 254 1.20 22.01 -2.60
N GLY A 255 0.93 20.71 -2.41
CA GLY A 255 1.86 19.75 -1.81
C GLY A 255 2.77 19.06 -2.84
N GLY A 256 2.64 19.38 -4.13
CA GLY A 256 3.35 18.71 -5.20
C GLY A 256 4.70 19.33 -5.58
N ALA A 257 5.58 18.51 -6.14
CA ALA A 257 6.82 18.96 -6.77
C ALA A 257 6.51 19.84 -7.99
N GLN A 258 6.98 21.10 -7.96
CA GLN A 258 6.78 22.06 -9.04
C GLN A 258 8.05 22.19 -9.88
N ILE A 259 8.01 21.69 -11.11
CA ILE A 259 9.17 21.59 -11.99
C ILE A 259 8.91 22.35 -13.29
N LEU A 260 9.83 23.25 -13.63
CA LEU A 260 9.90 23.93 -14.91
C LEU A 260 11.08 23.36 -15.71
N ILE A 261 10.80 22.91 -16.94
CA ILE A 261 11.78 22.49 -17.93
C ILE A 261 11.81 23.56 -19.02
N PHE A 262 12.90 24.33 -19.09
CA PHE A 262 13.07 25.41 -20.06
C PHE A 262 14.10 25.01 -21.12
N VAL A 263 13.69 24.87 -22.37
CA VAL A 263 14.57 24.42 -23.47
C VAL A 263 14.70 25.51 -24.52
N THR A 264 15.94 25.89 -24.85
CA THR A 264 16.25 26.95 -25.83
C THR A 264 17.62 26.74 -26.48
N ASP A 265 17.93 27.49 -27.55
CA ASP A 265 19.29 27.57 -28.10
C ASP A 265 20.16 28.68 -27.46
N GLY A 266 19.61 29.44 -26.51
CA GLY A 266 20.36 30.33 -25.61
C GLY A 266 20.64 31.74 -26.13
N LYS A 267 19.99 32.17 -27.23
CA LYS A 267 20.12 33.52 -27.79
C LYS A 267 18.80 34.29 -27.80
N PRO A 268 18.35 34.79 -26.64
CA PRO A 268 17.13 35.59 -26.60
C PRO A 268 17.28 36.96 -27.27
N ILE A 269 16.14 37.57 -27.58
CA ILE A 269 16.04 39.02 -27.76
C ILE A 269 16.51 39.68 -26.45
N ALA A 270 17.52 40.54 -26.55
CA ALA A 270 18.14 41.17 -25.40
C ALA A 270 17.13 41.85 -24.47
N GLY A 271 17.20 41.56 -23.17
CA GLY A 271 16.32 42.06 -22.12
C GLY A 271 15.10 41.19 -21.82
N THR A 272 14.74 40.24 -22.69
CA THR A 272 13.63 39.31 -22.43
C THR A 272 13.99 38.31 -21.33
N GLU A 273 15.26 37.92 -21.22
CA GLU A 273 15.81 37.06 -20.16
C GLU A 273 15.65 37.68 -18.76
N VAL A 274 15.77 39.00 -18.63
CA VAL A 274 15.57 39.71 -17.35
C VAL A 274 14.10 39.68 -16.94
N THR A 275 13.20 39.81 -17.91
CA THR A 275 11.76 39.75 -17.67
C THR A 275 11.31 38.33 -17.33
N ALA A 276 11.85 37.33 -18.03
CA ALA A 276 11.65 35.92 -17.72
C ALA A 276 12.10 35.59 -16.29
N LYS A 277 13.28 36.06 -15.89
CA LYS A 277 13.75 35.94 -14.50
C LYS A 277 12.76 36.51 -13.48
N ALA A 278 12.22 37.70 -13.73
CA ALA A 278 11.24 38.30 -12.82
C ALA A 278 9.95 37.45 -12.68
N ILE A 279 9.52 36.80 -13.77
CA ILE A 279 8.38 35.85 -13.73
C ILE A 279 8.74 34.62 -12.90
N LEU A 280 9.93 34.03 -13.10
CA LEU A 280 10.39 32.88 -12.31
C LEU A 280 10.53 33.23 -10.81
N ASP A 281 11.14 34.36 -10.49
CA ASP A 281 11.36 34.81 -9.11
C ASP A 281 10.04 35.10 -8.36
N SER A 282 8.92 35.30 -9.08
CA SER A 282 7.58 35.38 -8.47
C SER A 282 7.09 34.05 -7.88
N ARG A 283 7.80 32.94 -8.17
CA ARG A 283 7.48 31.57 -7.75
C ARG A 283 8.70 30.87 -7.15
N PRO A 284 9.08 31.19 -5.90
CA PRO A 284 10.28 30.62 -5.28
C PRO A 284 10.19 29.10 -5.03
N ALA A 285 9.01 28.49 -5.08
CA ALA A 285 8.81 27.05 -4.91
C ALA A 285 9.09 26.23 -6.19
N VAL A 286 9.09 26.89 -7.36
CA VAL A 286 9.31 26.23 -8.65
C VAL A 286 10.80 25.95 -8.83
N LYS A 287 11.16 24.70 -9.12
CA LYS A 287 12.51 24.33 -9.55
C LYS A 287 12.58 24.42 -11.07
N SER A 288 13.35 25.38 -11.58
CA SER A 288 13.54 25.64 -13.00
C SER A 288 14.88 25.11 -13.47
N TYR A 289 14.81 24.11 -14.36
CA TYR A 289 15.94 23.51 -15.05
C TYR A 289 15.98 24.03 -16.48
N ALA A 290 17.02 24.80 -16.82
CA ALA A 290 17.16 25.37 -18.15
C ALA A 290 18.24 24.66 -18.97
N PHE A 291 17.99 24.45 -20.26
CA PHE A 291 18.88 23.72 -21.16
C PHE A 291 19.19 24.54 -22.40
N ASN A 292 20.47 24.59 -22.77
CA ASN A 292 20.94 25.15 -24.03
C ASN A 292 21.13 24.06 -25.08
N ILE A 293 20.77 24.36 -26.33
CA ILE A 293 21.01 23.48 -27.47
C ILE A 293 22.11 24.05 -28.35
N ASP A 294 23.15 23.25 -28.60
CA ASP A 294 24.33 23.52 -29.45
C ASP A 294 25.23 24.70 -29.05
N LEU A 295 24.70 25.71 -28.36
CA LEU A 295 25.43 26.91 -28.01
C LEU A 295 26.02 26.82 -26.61
N GLY A 296 27.34 26.91 -26.53
CA GLY A 296 28.09 26.87 -25.27
C GLY A 296 27.95 28.13 -24.37
N ASP A 297 27.42 29.23 -24.91
CA ASP A 297 27.17 30.45 -24.15
C ASP A 297 25.83 30.35 -23.42
N THR A 298 25.88 30.20 -22.10
CA THR A 298 24.71 30.06 -21.23
C THR A 298 24.37 31.35 -20.47
N SER A 299 25.04 32.47 -20.80
CA SER A 299 24.95 33.73 -20.04
C SER A 299 23.55 34.31 -19.95
N SER A 300 22.71 34.09 -20.97
CA SER A 300 21.29 34.48 -20.93
C SER A 300 20.40 33.41 -20.29
N THR A 301 20.67 32.13 -20.55
CA THR A 301 19.85 31.00 -20.06
C THR A 301 19.94 30.82 -18.56
N VAL A 302 21.04 31.23 -17.92
CA VAL A 302 21.18 31.22 -16.45
C VAL A 302 20.15 32.12 -15.74
N PHE A 303 19.52 33.07 -16.44
CA PHE A 303 18.48 33.92 -15.86
C PHE A 303 17.18 33.15 -15.57
N VAL A 304 16.93 32.09 -16.32
CA VAL A 304 15.73 31.25 -16.21
C VAL A 304 16.03 29.89 -15.56
N ASP A 305 17.20 29.76 -14.94
CA ASP A 305 17.60 28.61 -14.16
C ASP A 305 17.72 29.02 -12.68
N ASN A 306 17.05 28.31 -11.78
CA ASN A 306 17.13 28.56 -10.34
C ASN A 306 17.56 27.33 -9.55
N THR A 307 18.18 26.36 -10.22
CA THR A 307 18.81 25.19 -9.61
C THR A 307 20.33 25.40 -9.63
N PRO A 308 20.89 26.27 -8.77
CA PRO A 308 22.30 26.67 -8.85
C PRO A 308 23.29 25.52 -8.61
N GLU A 309 22.80 24.37 -8.15
CA GLU A 309 23.59 23.18 -7.88
C GLU A 309 24.07 22.47 -9.16
N ASP A 310 23.31 22.54 -10.27
CA ASP A 310 23.61 21.84 -11.53
C ASP A 310 24.07 22.74 -12.68
N GLY A 311 23.69 24.02 -12.68
CA GLY A 311 24.00 24.99 -13.74
C GLY A 311 23.33 24.63 -15.07
N VAL A 312 23.40 25.53 -16.06
CA VAL A 312 22.72 25.33 -17.36
C VAL A 312 23.47 24.29 -18.22
N PRO A 313 22.90 23.10 -18.48
CA PRO A 313 23.55 22.11 -19.32
C PRO A 313 23.49 22.54 -20.79
N VAL A 314 24.61 22.36 -21.50
CA VAL A 314 24.69 22.53 -22.95
C VAL A 314 24.58 21.16 -23.60
N VAL A 315 23.48 20.93 -24.30
CA VAL A 315 23.19 19.69 -24.99
C VAL A 315 23.49 19.86 -26.47
N PHE A 316 24.26 18.93 -27.04
CA PHE A 316 24.49 18.91 -28.48
C PHE A 316 23.19 18.55 -29.21
N GLY A 317 22.72 19.46 -30.05
CA GLY A 317 21.52 19.35 -30.88
C GLY A 317 21.59 18.28 -31.96
N GLY A 318 22.67 17.47 -32.02
CA GLY A 318 22.77 16.25 -32.82
C GLY A 318 22.34 14.97 -32.11
N SER A 319 22.06 14.99 -30.79
CA SER A 319 21.71 13.78 -30.02
C SER A 319 20.48 13.99 -29.13
N SER A 320 19.36 13.37 -29.50
CA SER A 320 18.13 13.35 -28.67
C SER A 320 18.32 12.63 -27.34
N ALA A 321 19.16 11.59 -27.29
CA ALA A 321 19.44 10.82 -26.08
C ALA A 321 20.11 11.66 -24.98
N ALA A 322 21.01 12.58 -25.35
CA ALA A 322 21.66 13.47 -24.39
C ALA A 322 20.64 14.44 -23.76
N MET A 323 19.67 14.90 -24.55
CA MET A 323 18.60 15.79 -24.09
C MET A 323 17.58 15.04 -23.23
N GLU A 324 17.18 13.84 -23.65
CA GLU A 324 16.31 12.97 -22.86
C GLU A 324 16.93 12.70 -21.49
N ALA A 325 18.23 12.38 -21.43
CA ALA A 325 18.92 12.16 -20.16
C ALA A 325 18.91 13.41 -19.26
N ALA A 326 19.11 14.59 -19.84
CA ALA A 326 19.11 15.86 -19.12
C ALA A 326 17.72 16.20 -18.54
N ILE A 327 16.66 16.07 -19.35
CA ILE A 327 15.28 16.33 -18.93
C ILE A 327 14.78 15.25 -17.96
N SER A 328 15.07 13.97 -18.24
CA SER A 328 14.69 12.85 -17.37
C SER A 328 15.35 12.96 -16.00
N ARG A 329 16.57 13.51 -15.90
CA ARG A 329 17.20 13.78 -14.61
C ARG A 329 16.48 14.86 -13.82
N ALA A 330 16.07 15.94 -14.48
CA ALA A 330 15.31 17.01 -13.84
C ALA A 330 13.99 16.49 -13.26
N LEU A 331 13.39 15.48 -13.90
CA LEU A 331 12.08 14.93 -13.51
C LEU A 331 12.15 13.68 -12.61
N PHE A 332 13.12 12.80 -12.84
CA PHE A 332 13.19 11.44 -12.30
C PHE A 332 14.56 11.19 -11.66
N GLY A 333 15.06 12.15 -10.87
CA GLY A 333 16.47 12.30 -10.48
C GLY A 333 17.23 11.07 -9.97
N LEU A 334 16.56 9.95 -9.69
CA LEU A 334 17.16 8.67 -9.35
C LEU A 334 16.90 7.61 -10.42
N LYS A 335 17.99 7.01 -10.92
CA LYS A 335 17.98 5.84 -11.79
C LYS A 335 18.68 4.67 -11.10
N ALA A 336 18.15 3.48 -11.27
CA ALA A 336 18.75 2.24 -10.80
C ALA A 336 18.82 1.20 -11.91
N MET A 337 19.61 0.15 -11.65
CA MET A 337 19.80 -0.95 -12.57
C MET A 337 18.75 -2.03 -12.31
N ASN A 338 18.23 -2.61 -13.39
CA ASN A 338 17.38 -3.79 -13.30
C ASN A 338 18.18 -4.97 -12.71
N PRO A 339 17.69 -5.64 -11.66
CA PRO A 339 18.41 -6.73 -11.00
C PRO A 339 18.76 -7.91 -11.88
N ALA A 340 17.95 -8.21 -12.91
CA ALA A 340 18.29 -9.25 -13.88
C ALA A 340 19.60 -8.92 -14.63
N HIS A 341 19.83 -7.64 -14.92
CA HIS A 341 21.07 -7.17 -15.54
C HIS A 341 22.25 -7.19 -14.56
N ILE A 342 22.02 -6.90 -13.27
CA ILE A 342 23.05 -7.04 -12.23
C ILE A 342 23.53 -8.50 -12.17
N LEU A 343 22.58 -9.45 -12.11
CA LEU A 343 22.90 -10.88 -12.09
C LEU A 343 23.54 -11.34 -13.40
N TYR A 344 23.10 -10.84 -14.55
CA TYR A 344 23.72 -11.14 -15.84
C TYR A 344 25.19 -10.65 -15.90
N ASP A 345 25.47 -9.40 -15.49
CA ASP A 345 26.83 -8.84 -15.44
C ASP A 345 27.71 -9.68 -14.49
N SER A 346 27.16 -10.08 -13.34
CA SER A 346 27.89 -10.91 -12.35
C SER A 346 28.37 -12.26 -12.89
N ILE A 347 27.66 -12.82 -13.88
CA ILE A 347 28.01 -14.10 -14.51
C ILE A 347 28.99 -13.89 -15.66
N THR A 348 28.77 -12.86 -16.48
CA THR A 348 29.45 -12.73 -17.78
C THR A 348 30.65 -11.79 -17.76
N ALA A 349 30.72 -10.87 -16.82
CA ALA A 349 31.82 -9.91 -16.74
C ALA A 349 33.14 -10.62 -16.40
N SER A 350 34.18 -10.31 -17.18
CA SER A 350 35.51 -10.92 -17.10
C SER A 350 36.27 -10.72 -15.79
N ASP A 351 35.86 -9.75 -14.97
CA ASP A 351 36.38 -9.45 -13.63
C ASP A 351 35.51 -10.01 -12.49
N MET A 352 34.40 -10.68 -12.83
CA MET A 352 33.53 -11.40 -11.91
C MET A 352 33.66 -12.91 -12.19
N LEU A 353 32.61 -13.59 -12.68
CA LEU A 353 32.72 -15.02 -13.07
C LEU A 353 33.33 -15.21 -14.47
N GLY A 354 33.10 -14.29 -15.41
CA GLY A 354 33.65 -14.36 -16.77
C GLY A 354 33.12 -15.52 -17.63
N GLU A 355 31.92 -16.03 -17.33
CA GLU A 355 31.31 -17.12 -18.09
C GLU A 355 30.87 -16.66 -19.49
N PRO A 356 30.97 -17.53 -20.52
CA PRO A 356 30.50 -17.19 -21.86
C PRO A 356 28.99 -16.91 -21.86
N VAL A 357 28.56 -15.86 -22.58
CA VAL A 357 27.13 -15.51 -22.75
C VAL A 357 26.24 -16.67 -23.23
N GLY A 358 26.80 -17.66 -23.94
CA GLY A 358 26.09 -18.87 -24.36
C GLY A 358 25.68 -19.81 -23.21
N MET A 359 26.25 -19.61 -22.02
CA MET A 359 25.86 -20.30 -20.79
C MET A 359 24.65 -19.64 -20.13
N ILE A 360 24.10 -18.54 -20.63
CA ILE A 360 22.88 -17.94 -20.09
C ILE A 360 21.66 -18.43 -20.88
N ASP A 361 20.64 -18.87 -20.17
CA ASP A 361 19.33 -19.09 -20.76
C ASP A 361 18.64 -17.74 -21.02
N THR A 362 18.63 -17.32 -22.28
CA THR A 362 18.11 -16.01 -22.68
C THR A 362 16.62 -15.84 -22.36
N ALA A 363 15.83 -16.92 -22.41
CA ALA A 363 14.38 -16.84 -22.20
C ALA A 363 14.03 -16.51 -20.74
N SER A 364 14.61 -17.23 -19.78
CA SER A 364 14.41 -16.98 -18.34
C SER A 364 14.88 -15.59 -17.94
N PHE A 365 16.10 -15.20 -18.32
CA PHE A 365 16.63 -13.87 -18.03
C PHE A 365 15.80 -12.74 -18.65
N SER A 366 15.40 -12.86 -19.92
CA SER A 366 14.59 -11.81 -20.58
C SER A 366 13.20 -11.72 -19.96
N SER A 367 12.59 -12.85 -19.59
CA SER A 367 11.30 -12.88 -18.89
C SER A 367 11.40 -12.21 -17.52
N ALA A 368 12.45 -12.51 -16.75
CA ALA A 368 12.70 -11.88 -15.45
C ALA A 368 12.96 -10.38 -15.60
N ALA A 369 13.80 -9.96 -16.55
CA ALA A 369 14.10 -8.56 -16.81
C ALA A 369 12.86 -7.77 -17.21
N ASN A 370 11.98 -8.33 -18.05
CA ASN A 370 10.70 -7.70 -18.40
C ASN A 370 9.81 -7.52 -17.18
N LYS A 371 9.63 -8.58 -16.39
CA LYS A 371 8.79 -8.55 -15.20
C LYS A 371 9.27 -7.52 -14.18
N LEU A 372 10.57 -7.52 -13.85
CA LEU A 372 11.18 -6.54 -12.96
C LEU A 372 11.09 -5.12 -13.52
N PHE A 373 11.28 -4.96 -14.83
CA PHE A 373 11.12 -3.67 -15.48
C PHE A 373 9.69 -3.16 -15.34
N ASP A 374 8.68 -3.98 -15.62
CA ASP A 374 7.28 -3.59 -15.56
C ASP A 374 6.83 -3.29 -14.11
N GLU A 375 7.41 -3.98 -13.12
CA GLU A 375 7.22 -3.70 -11.69
C GLU A 375 7.92 -2.40 -11.23
N GLY A 376 8.84 -1.86 -12.04
CA GLY A 376 9.69 -0.72 -11.65
C GLY A 376 10.76 -1.12 -10.62
N PHE A 377 11.14 -2.39 -10.58
CA PHE A 377 12.05 -2.95 -9.59
C PHE A 377 13.51 -2.66 -9.97
N GLY A 378 14.08 -1.57 -9.44
CA GLY A 378 15.47 -1.18 -9.69
C GLY A 378 16.31 -1.13 -8.42
N LEU A 379 17.56 -1.61 -8.47
CA LEU A 379 18.48 -1.62 -7.34
C LEU A 379 19.72 -0.76 -7.59
N CYS A 380 20.20 -0.14 -6.52
CA CYS A 380 21.48 0.57 -6.44
C CYS A 380 22.40 -0.23 -5.54
N THR A 381 23.36 -0.95 -6.11
CA THR A 381 24.23 -1.84 -5.34
C THR A 381 25.70 -1.64 -5.66
N GLU A 382 26.56 -2.15 -4.78
CA GLU A 382 27.98 -2.32 -5.02
C GLU A 382 28.35 -3.78 -4.80
N TYR A 383 29.36 -4.24 -5.52
CA TYR A 383 30.04 -5.50 -5.29
C TYR A 383 31.50 -5.18 -4.98
N ASP A 384 31.97 -5.62 -3.81
CA ASP A 384 33.37 -5.50 -3.40
C ASP A 384 33.93 -6.91 -3.17
N ALA A 385 34.76 -7.38 -4.09
CA ALA A 385 35.41 -8.68 -4.02
C ALA A 385 36.35 -8.86 -2.81
N GLY A 386 36.70 -7.77 -2.10
CA GLY A 386 37.42 -7.82 -0.84
C GLY A 386 36.52 -8.03 0.39
N VAL A 387 35.20 -7.87 0.24
CA VAL A 387 34.21 -7.94 1.33
C VAL A 387 33.31 -9.17 1.19
N GLU A 388 32.86 -9.51 -0.03
CA GLU A 388 31.97 -10.65 -0.28
C GLU A 388 32.41 -11.43 -1.53
N ASP A 389 32.13 -12.74 -1.54
CA ASP A 389 32.29 -13.54 -2.75
C ASP A 389 31.11 -13.35 -3.71
N ILE A 390 31.29 -13.81 -4.95
CA ILE A 390 30.33 -13.58 -6.03
C ILE A 390 29.01 -14.32 -5.82
N GLU A 391 29.04 -15.50 -5.21
CA GLU A 391 27.85 -16.30 -4.94
C GLU A 391 26.99 -15.63 -3.85
N SER A 392 27.63 -15.10 -2.80
CA SER A 392 26.96 -14.32 -1.75
C SER A 392 26.35 -13.03 -2.30
N PHE A 393 27.06 -12.34 -3.20
CA PHE A 393 26.54 -11.18 -3.91
C PHE A 393 25.28 -11.53 -4.72
N GLN A 394 25.35 -12.59 -5.52
CA GLN A 394 24.22 -13.06 -6.32
C GLN A 394 23.03 -13.47 -5.45
N GLN A 395 23.28 -14.17 -4.34
CA GLN A 395 22.25 -14.58 -3.39
C GLN A 395 21.58 -13.38 -2.74
N ARG A 396 22.36 -12.37 -2.32
CA ARG A 396 21.85 -11.11 -1.77
C ARG A 396 20.89 -10.42 -2.75
N ILE A 397 21.25 -10.34 -4.03
CA ILE A 397 20.36 -9.79 -5.05
C ILE A 397 19.11 -10.67 -5.24
N CYS A 398 19.26 -12.00 -5.28
CA CYS A 398 18.15 -12.96 -5.40
C CYS A 398 17.16 -12.86 -4.23
N ASP A 399 17.63 -12.67 -3.00
CA ASP A 399 16.79 -12.51 -1.81
C ASP A 399 15.93 -11.24 -1.90
N ILE A 400 16.53 -10.12 -2.33
CA ILE A 400 15.81 -8.85 -2.49
C ILE A 400 14.72 -8.99 -3.55
N ILE A 401 15.00 -9.64 -4.68
CA ILE A 401 14.02 -9.80 -5.77
C ILE A 401 13.15 -11.05 -5.63
N GLY A 402 13.35 -11.91 -4.63
CA GLY A 402 12.63 -13.17 -4.49
C GLY A 402 12.77 -14.05 -5.73
N ALA A 403 13.99 -14.49 -6.03
CA ALA A 403 14.32 -15.30 -7.20
C ALA A 403 15.30 -16.43 -6.86
N ALA A 404 15.48 -17.35 -7.79
CA ALA A 404 16.58 -18.32 -7.76
C ALA A 404 17.42 -18.18 -9.02
N LEU A 405 18.72 -17.94 -8.83
CA LEU A 405 19.72 -18.06 -9.88
C LEU A 405 20.34 -19.47 -9.81
N THR A 406 20.16 -20.28 -10.85
CA THR A 406 20.62 -21.67 -10.84
C THR A 406 21.26 -22.08 -12.15
N GLN A 407 22.30 -22.92 -12.09
CA GLN A 407 22.86 -23.56 -13.27
C GLN A 407 22.21 -24.93 -13.48
N SER A 408 21.60 -25.13 -14.64
CA SER A 408 20.99 -26.39 -15.05
C SER A 408 22.07 -27.42 -15.37
N ARG A 409 21.88 -28.63 -14.83
CA ARG A 409 22.80 -29.75 -15.02
C ARG A 409 22.52 -30.53 -16.31
N VAL A 410 21.42 -30.21 -16.99
CA VAL A 410 20.99 -30.87 -18.24
C VAL A 410 21.68 -30.23 -19.44
N ASP A 411 21.73 -28.90 -19.48
CA ASP A 411 22.26 -28.12 -20.59
C ASP A 411 23.43 -27.19 -20.20
N GLY A 412 23.79 -27.13 -18.92
CA GLY A 412 24.90 -26.31 -18.40
C GLY A 412 24.58 -24.82 -18.27
N LYS A 413 23.34 -24.40 -18.55
CA LYS A 413 22.99 -22.98 -18.60
C LYS A 413 22.51 -22.42 -17.27
N TYR A 414 22.78 -21.14 -17.02
CA TYR A 414 22.21 -20.35 -15.95
C TYR A 414 20.78 -19.92 -16.27
N TYR A 415 19.90 -20.12 -15.31
CA TYR A 415 18.50 -19.74 -15.32
C TYR A 415 18.22 -18.77 -14.17
N LEU A 416 17.41 -17.76 -14.45
CA LEU A 416 16.88 -16.82 -13.45
C LEU A 416 15.36 -16.99 -13.36
N ASP A 417 14.88 -17.60 -12.27
CA ASP A 417 13.45 -17.75 -12.04
C ASP A 417 12.98 -16.83 -10.92
N LEU A 418 12.01 -15.98 -11.23
CA LEU A 418 11.32 -15.16 -10.23
C LEU A 418 10.25 -15.98 -9.51
N ILE A 419 10.21 -15.89 -8.19
CA ILE A 419 9.21 -16.54 -7.35
C ILE A 419 8.03 -15.56 -7.22
N ARG A 420 7.10 -15.63 -8.20
CA ARG A 420 5.94 -14.72 -8.33
C ARG A 420 4.63 -15.43 -8.72
N GLY A 421 4.60 -16.76 -8.75
CA GLY A 421 3.50 -17.53 -9.35
C GLY A 421 3.42 -17.37 -10.88
N GLY A 422 2.22 -17.46 -11.46
CA GLY A 422 1.97 -17.18 -12.88
C GLY A 422 2.41 -18.26 -13.88
N TYR A 423 2.75 -19.46 -13.39
CA TYR A 423 3.04 -20.61 -14.22
C TYR A 423 1.76 -21.24 -14.79
N VAL A 424 1.87 -21.83 -15.98
CA VAL A 424 0.81 -22.65 -16.58
C VAL A 424 0.85 -24.03 -15.94
N LEU A 425 -0.17 -24.40 -15.16
CA LEU A 425 -0.21 -25.66 -14.37
C LEU A 425 0.05 -26.92 -15.20
N SER A 426 -0.47 -26.97 -16.43
CA SER A 426 -0.27 -28.10 -17.33
C SER A 426 1.14 -28.23 -17.90
N ALA A 427 1.94 -27.15 -17.83
CA ALA A 427 3.32 -27.14 -18.28
C ALA A 427 4.33 -27.53 -17.18
N LEU A 428 3.87 -27.61 -15.92
CA LEU A 428 4.73 -28.00 -14.80
C LEU A 428 5.06 -29.49 -14.82
N PRO A 429 6.30 -29.87 -14.46
CA PRO A 429 6.66 -31.28 -14.30
C PRO A 429 5.87 -31.89 -13.13
N VAL A 430 5.34 -33.10 -13.34
CA VAL A 430 4.50 -33.81 -12.34
C VAL A 430 5.29 -34.93 -11.69
N VAL A 431 5.61 -34.82 -10.40
CA VAL A 431 6.27 -35.85 -9.58
C VAL A 431 5.18 -36.74 -9.00
N THR A 432 5.27 -38.04 -9.30
CA THR A 432 4.28 -39.04 -8.88
C THR A 432 4.89 -40.05 -7.91
N THR A 433 4.07 -40.95 -7.35
CA THR A 433 4.55 -42.08 -6.53
C THR A 433 5.66 -42.89 -7.20
N ASP A 434 5.63 -43.07 -8.53
CA ASP A 434 6.66 -43.80 -9.27
C ASP A 434 8.03 -43.10 -9.27
N ASP A 435 8.04 -41.78 -9.04
CA ASP A 435 9.26 -40.97 -8.99
C ASP A 435 9.91 -40.96 -7.60
N ILE A 436 9.13 -41.25 -6.55
CA ILE A 436 9.51 -41.07 -5.15
C ILE A 436 9.99 -42.40 -4.56
N VAL A 437 11.18 -42.36 -3.95
CA VAL A 437 11.80 -43.48 -3.22
C VAL A 437 11.60 -43.32 -1.71
N GLU A 438 11.76 -42.10 -1.19
CA GLU A 438 11.51 -41.76 0.21
C GLU A 438 10.80 -40.41 0.29
N PHE A 439 9.89 -40.29 1.24
CA PHE A 439 9.10 -39.08 1.49
C PHE A 439 9.13 -38.75 2.98
N THR A 440 9.29 -37.47 3.29
CA THR A 440 9.13 -36.95 4.66
C THR A 440 8.39 -35.63 4.59
N HIS A 441 7.32 -35.51 5.37
CA HIS A 441 6.54 -34.29 5.53
C HIS A 441 6.87 -33.63 6.87
N GLU A 442 7.28 -32.37 6.81
CA GLU A 442 7.54 -31.51 7.95
C GLU A 442 6.51 -30.37 7.92
N PRO A 443 5.40 -30.48 8.67
CA PRO A 443 4.43 -29.40 8.78
C PRO A 443 5.02 -28.22 9.56
N THR A 444 4.68 -27.00 9.16
CA THR A 444 5.09 -25.79 9.90
C THR A 444 4.22 -25.61 11.14
N ILE A 445 4.85 -25.25 12.26
CA ILE A 445 4.16 -24.96 13.54
C ILE A 445 3.73 -23.48 13.52
N PRO A 446 2.43 -23.15 13.59
CA PRO A 446 1.93 -21.77 13.44
C PRO A 446 2.41 -20.76 14.51
N ALA A 447 2.81 -21.24 15.70
CA ALA A 447 3.05 -20.39 16.88
C ALA A 447 4.26 -19.44 16.76
N GLU A 448 5.15 -19.63 15.79
CA GLU A 448 6.35 -18.80 15.59
C GLU A 448 6.35 -18.03 14.26
N GLN A 449 5.21 -17.96 13.56
CA GLN A 449 5.15 -17.32 12.25
C GLN A 449 5.27 -15.81 12.34
N VAL A 450 6.20 -15.28 11.55
CA VAL A 450 6.38 -13.84 11.35
C VAL A 450 5.11 -13.28 10.71
N ASN A 451 4.52 -12.31 11.40
CA ASN A 451 3.25 -11.71 11.01
C ASN A 451 3.33 -10.18 10.89
N GLN A 452 4.53 -9.63 11.07
CA GLN A 452 4.84 -8.24 10.78
C GLN A 452 6.25 -8.14 10.15
N VAL A 453 6.38 -7.43 9.03
CA VAL A 453 7.66 -7.18 8.36
C VAL A 453 7.89 -5.68 8.21
N THR A 454 9.11 -5.26 8.54
CA THR A 454 9.60 -3.90 8.33
C THR A 454 10.87 -3.97 7.49
N VAL A 455 11.04 -3.07 6.52
CA VAL A 455 12.23 -3.03 5.67
C VAL A 455 13.07 -1.78 5.96
N GLU A 456 14.35 -1.99 6.26
CA GLU A 456 15.38 -0.95 6.26
C GLU A 456 15.99 -0.83 4.85
N TRP A 457 16.01 0.38 4.31
CA TRP A 457 16.49 0.71 2.96
C TRP A 457 17.36 1.97 2.98
N PHE A 458 18.02 2.31 1.88
CA PHE A 458 18.92 3.47 1.79
C PHE A 458 18.38 4.51 0.82
N ASP A 459 18.23 5.75 1.28
CA ASP A 459 17.87 6.89 0.43
C ASP A 459 19.17 7.53 -0.13
N PRO A 460 19.49 7.34 -1.43
CA PRO A 460 20.71 7.87 -2.02
C PRO A 460 20.62 9.37 -2.38
N GLU A 461 19.45 10.00 -2.29
CA GLU A 461 19.32 11.45 -2.42
C GLU A 461 19.64 12.13 -1.09
N ARG A 462 19.16 11.57 0.03
CA ARG A 462 19.46 12.08 1.38
C ARG A 462 20.76 11.51 1.96
N LYS A 463 21.29 10.43 1.39
CA LYS A 463 22.45 9.65 1.88
C LYS A 463 22.22 9.20 3.32
N MET A 464 21.08 8.58 3.58
CA MET A 464 20.73 8.08 4.91
C MET A 464 19.95 6.77 4.83
N LYS A 465 20.07 5.95 5.87
CA LYS A 465 19.21 4.78 6.05
C LYS A 465 17.82 5.25 6.49
N ARG A 466 16.79 4.61 5.94
CA ARG A 466 15.38 4.82 6.28
C ARG A 466 14.72 3.47 6.51
N THR A 467 13.58 3.51 7.17
CA THR A 467 12.80 2.33 7.51
C THR A 467 11.37 2.57 7.07
N THR A 468 10.72 1.57 6.48
CA THR A 468 9.31 1.66 6.10
C THR A 468 8.41 1.68 7.34
N GLY A 469 7.14 2.07 7.15
CA GLY A 469 6.10 1.63 8.08
C GLY A 469 6.03 0.09 8.12
N PRO A 470 5.66 -0.51 9.27
CA PRO A 470 5.49 -1.95 9.35
C PRO A 470 4.30 -2.43 8.53
N VAL A 471 4.47 -3.54 7.84
CA VAL A 471 3.39 -4.26 7.16
C VAL A 471 2.94 -5.43 8.04
N HIS A 472 1.64 -5.65 8.14
CA HIS A 472 1.04 -6.61 9.08
C HIS A 472 0.12 -7.61 8.38
N ALA A 473 0.15 -8.86 8.85
CA ALA A 473 -0.80 -9.91 8.49
C ALA A 473 -1.75 -10.15 9.67
N ALA A 474 -2.89 -9.45 9.69
CA ALA A 474 -3.84 -9.46 10.82
C ALA A 474 -4.27 -10.88 11.23
N GLY A 475 -4.59 -11.76 10.26
CA GLY A 475 -4.97 -13.15 10.53
C GLY A 475 -3.86 -13.99 11.19
N ALA A 476 -2.59 -13.76 10.82
CA ALA A 476 -1.45 -14.43 11.44
C ALA A 476 -1.12 -13.85 12.83
N ILE A 477 -1.42 -12.56 13.08
CA ILE A 477 -1.31 -11.93 14.41
C ILE A 477 -2.35 -12.54 15.36
N GLN A 478 -3.59 -12.66 14.89
CA GLN A 478 -4.69 -13.25 15.66
C GLN A 478 -4.43 -14.74 15.96
N GLY A 479 -3.97 -15.51 14.96
CA GLY A 479 -3.63 -16.93 15.13
C GLY A 479 -2.43 -17.19 16.05
N ALA A 480 -1.46 -16.28 16.12
CA ALA A 480 -0.30 -16.38 17.01
C ALA A 480 -0.55 -15.80 18.42
N GLY A 481 -1.66 -15.07 18.62
CA GLY A 481 -1.96 -14.39 19.89
C GLY A 481 -1.06 -13.18 20.18
N GLY A 482 -0.41 -12.61 19.17
CA GLY A 482 0.51 -11.48 19.32
C GLY A 482 1.30 -11.15 18.05
N VAL A 483 1.95 -9.98 18.08
CA VAL A 483 2.80 -9.51 16.98
C VAL A 483 4.19 -10.16 17.08
N ILE A 484 4.60 -10.82 16.00
CA ILE A 484 5.92 -11.44 15.81
C ILE A 484 6.62 -10.68 14.68
N PRO A 485 7.41 -9.65 14.99
CA PRO A 485 8.05 -8.78 14.01
C PRO A 485 9.37 -9.33 13.47
N VAL A 486 9.66 -9.03 12.21
CA VAL A 486 11.00 -9.13 11.62
C VAL A 486 11.37 -7.84 10.89
N VAL A 487 12.62 -7.42 11.06
CA VAL A 487 13.22 -6.34 10.29
C VAL A 487 14.15 -6.92 9.24
N LYS A 488 13.89 -6.61 7.97
CA LYS A 488 14.71 -6.98 6.81
C LYS A 488 15.59 -5.82 6.39
N GLN A 489 16.84 -6.10 6.01
CA GLN A 489 17.79 -5.08 5.56
C GLN A 489 18.02 -5.22 4.06
N TYR A 490 17.54 -4.24 3.30
CA TYR A 490 17.68 -4.14 1.86
C TYR A 490 18.24 -2.76 1.47
N PRO A 491 19.50 -2.46 1.81
CA PRO A 491 20.13 -1.15 1.52
C PRO A 491 20.24 -0.84 0.01
N GLU A 492 20.06 -1.82 -0.86
CA GLU A 492 20.12 -1.68 -2.31
C GLU A 492 18.84 -1.06 -2.87
N ILE A 493 17.74 -1.13 -2.11
CA ILE A 493 16.47 -0.50 -2.49
C ILE A 493 16.62 1.01 -2.32
N PRO A 494 16.49 1.80 -3.41
CA PRO A 494 16.85 3.20 -3.37
C PRO A 494 15.65 4.13 -3.09
N TYR A 495 14.44 3.58 -2.89
CA TYR A 495 13.20 4.33 -2.66
C TYR A 495 12.15 3.54 -1.87
N GLU A 496 11.26 4.26 -1.19
CA GLU A 496 10.37 3.72 -0.17
C GLU A 496 9.26 2.81 -0.70
N ALA A 497 8.64 3.17 -1.83
CA ALA A 497 7.51 2.43 -2.37
C ALA A 497 7.89 0.97 -2.73
N LEU A 498 9.11 0.76 -3.25
CA LEU A 498 9.63 -0.59 -3.48
C LEU A 498 9.94 -1.33 -2.18
N ALA A 499 10.46 -0.63 -1.18
CA ALA A 499 10.72 -1.24 0.13
C ALA A 499 9.40 -1.77 0.76
N ILE A 500 8.30 -1.03 0.62
CA ILE A 500 6.96 -1.46 1.05
C ILE A 500 6.49 -2.67 0.25
N ALA A 501 6.56 -2.61 -1.09
CA ALA A 501 6.13 -3.73 -1.94
C ALA A 501 6.93 -5.02 -1.68
N VAL A 502 8.22 -4.91 -1.37
CA VAL A 502 9.06 -6.03 -0.96
C VAL A 502 8.69 -6.53 0.44
N ALA A 503 8.35 -5.64 1.37
CA ALA A 503 7.87 -6.01 2.70
C ALA A 503 6.56 -6.82 2.63
N ASP A 504 5.60 -6.40 1.79
CA ASP A 504 4.34 -7.13 1.54
C ASP A 504 4.61 -8.55 1.02
N ARG A 505 5.48 -8.67 0.02
CA ARG A 505 5.86 -9.97 -0.56
C ARG A 505 6.51 -10.88 0.49
N ASP A 506 7.46 -10.37 1.25
CA ASP A 506 8.16 -11.15 2.27
C ASP A 506 7.22 -11.55 3.41
N LEU A 507 6.30 -10.66 3.80
CA LEU A 507 5.26 -10.96 4.77
C LEU A 507 4.36 -12.10 4.28
N LEU A 508 3.90 -12.08 3.02
CA LEU A 508 3.11 -13.18 2.45
C LEU A 508 3.87 -14.51 2.49
N ALA A 509 5.18 -14.49 2.18
CA ALA A 509 6.00 -15.69 2.22
C ALA A 509 6.22 -16.25 3.64
N MET A 510 6.28 -15.38 4.66
CA MET A 510 6.58 -15.78 6.04
C MET A 510 5.33 -16.05 6.90
N SER A 511 4.21 -15.39 6.60
CA SER A 511 2.98 -15.50 7.38
C SER A 511 2.11 -16.69 6.97
N VAL A 512 2.31 -17.26 5.78
CA VAL A 512 1.52 -18.42 5.30
C VAL A 512 2.15 -19.73 5.76
N PRO A 513 1.42 -20.60 6.48
CA PRO A 513 1.93 -21.89 6.94
C PRO A 513 2.09 -22.85 5.76
N THR A 514 3.30 -22.90 5.21
CA THR A 514 3.65 -23.82 4.13
C THR A 514 4.20 -25.12 4.69
N SER A 515 3.92 -26.24 4.03
CA SER A 515 4.55 -27.52 4.38
C SER A 515 5.92 -27.66 3.71
N ARG A 516 6.90 -28.20 4.42
CA ARG A 516 8.19 -28.60 3.85
C ARG A 516 8.19 -30.11 3.60
N PHE A 517 8.70 -30.51 2.43
CA PHE A 517 8.80 -31.90 2.00
C PHE A 517 10.26 -32.24 1.72
N ARG A 518 10.72 -33.38 2.22
CA ARG A 518 11.99 -33.99 1.81
C ARG A 518 11.69 -35.21 0.96
N LEU A 519 12.10 -35.17 -0.30
CA LEU A 519 11.83 -36.18 -1.31
C LEU A 519 13.16 -36.81 -1.74
N THR A 520 13.30 -38.13 -1.64
CA THR A 520 14.35 -38.85 -2.36
C THR A 520 13.73 -39.34 -3.67
N LEU A 521 14.09 -38.73 -4.79
CA LEU A 521 13.58 -39.05 -6.12
C LEU A 521 14.50 -40.02 -6.86
N ASN A 522 13.93 -40.77 -7.80
CA ASN A 522 14.68 -41.60 -8.71
C ASN A 522 15.42 -40.76 -9.79
N ARG A 523 16.29 -41.41 -10.57
CA ARG A 523 17.16 -40.74 -11.54
C ARG A 523 16.42 -40.06 -12.72
N ARG A 524 15.12 -40.32 -12.92
CA ARG A 524 14.33 -39.67 -13.99
C ARG A 524 14.17 -38.17 -13.73
N ARG A 525 14.27 -37.74 -12.48
CA ARG A 525 14.10 -36.33 -12.04
C ARG A 525 15.41 -35.60 -11.83
N PHE A 526 16.43 -35.95 -12.62
CA PHE A 526 17.73 -35.26 -12.61
C PHE A 526 17.64 -33.80 -13.08
N ASP A 527 16.52 -33.41 -13.69
CA ASP A 527 16.25 -32.06 -14.19
C ASP A 527 15.74 -31.06 -13.13
N MET A 528 15.61 -31.50 -11.87
CA MET A 528 15.22 -30.64 -10.75
C MET A 528 16.30 -29.58 -10.45
N ARG A 529 15.86 -28.34 -10.25
CA ARG A 529 16.73 -27.20 -9.90
C ARG A 529 16.02 -26.27 -8.90
N PRO A 530 16.75 -25.64 -7.97
CA PRO A 530 16.17 -24.66 -7.05
C PRO A 530 15.36 -23.57 -7.75
N GLY A 531 14.29 -23.11 -7.10
CA GLY A 531 13.35 -22.12 -7.61
C GLY A 531 12.36 -22.61 -8.67
N ARG A 532 12.55 -23.82 -9.22
CA ARG A 532 11.64 -24.36 -10.23
C ARG A 532 10.35 -24.92 -9.58
N PRO A 533 9.15 -24.52 -10.03
CA PRO A 533 7.90 -25.11 -9.57
C PRO A 533 7.65 -26.49 -10.21
N PHE A 534 7.04 -27.39 -9.45
CA PHE A 534 6.57 -28.70 -9.92
C PHE A 534 5.28 -29.10 -9.22
N ARG A 535 4.55 -30.07 -9.79
CA ARG A 535 3.34 -30.65 -9.21
C ARG A 535 3.68 -31.96 -8.49
N LEU A 536 3.37 -32.07 -7.21
CA LEU A 536 3.51 -33.27 -6.40
C LEU A 536 2.16 -34.00 -6.32
N GLN A 537 2.13 -35.24 -6.80
CA GLN A 537 0.98 -36.14 -6.73
C GLN A 537 1.41 -37.38 -5.95
N TYR A 538 1.03 -37.46 -4.68
CA TYR A 538 1.41 -38.55 -3.79
C TYR A 538 0.21 -39.03 -2.97
N PRO A 539 -0.71 -39.79 -3.61
CA PRO A 539 -1.95 -40.26 -2.98
C PRO A 539 -1.77 -41.04 -1.68
N ASP A 540 -0.64 -41.73 -1.52
CA ASP A 540 -0.33 -42.54 -0.33
C ASP A 540 -0.29 -41.71 0.97
N GLU A 541 -0.01 -40.40 0.87
CA GLU A 541 -0.01 -39.43 1.98
C GLU A 541 -1.17 -38.42 1.85
N GLY A 542 -2.20 -38.75 1.07
CA GLY A 542 -3.39 -37.92 0.89
C GLY A 542 -3.17 -36.69 -0.02
N ILE A 543 -2.05 -36.57 -0.72
CA ILE A 543 -1.76 -35.46 -1.65
C ILE A 543 -2.23 -35.86 -3.05
N ALA A 544 -3.37 -35.33 -3.51
CA ALA A 544 -3.87 -35.60 -4.86
C ALA A 544 -3.09 -34.82 -5.93
N ASP A 545 -2.88 -33.52 -5.71
CA ASP A 545 -2.08 -32.66 -6.58
C ASP A 545 -1.71 -31.38 -5.80
N MET A 546 -0.44 -31.01 -5.75
CA MET A 546 0.04 -29.83 -5.02
C MET A 546 1.17 -29.17 -5.77
N VAL A 547 1.19 -27.84 -5.87
CA VAL A 547 2.37 -27.16 -6.41
C VAL A 547 3.41 -26.94 -5.31
N CYS A 548 4.63 -27.36 -5.59
CA CYS A 548 5.78 -27.15 -4.72
C CYS A 548 6.89 -26.42 -5.46
N LEU A 549 7.65 -25.61 -4.73
CA LEU A 549 8.90 -25.02 -5.19
C LEU A 549 10.07 -25.86 -4.69
N VAL A 550 11.00 -26.17 -5.59
CA VAL A 550 12.27 -26.79 -5.22
C VAL A 550 13.12 -25.76 -4.44
N GLY A 551 13.47 -26.08 -3.19
CA GLY A 551 14.39 -25.27 -2.38
C GLY A 551 15.83 -25.73 -2.52
N GLU A 552 16.12 -26.96 -2.13
CA GLU A 552 17.48 -27.54 -2.18
C GLU A 552 17.50 -28.82 -3.00
N VAL A 553 18.62 -29.09 -3.69
CA VAL A 553 18.83 -30.31 -4.49
C VAL A 553 20.21 -30.92 -4.22
N ASP A 554 20.24 -32.12 -3.64
CA ASP A 554 21.43 -32.96 -3.48
C ASP A 554 21.32 -34.19 -4.40
N THR A 555 22.28 -34.36 -5.31
CA THR A 555 22.30 -35.51 -6.23
C THR A 555 23.23 -36.64 -5.80
N GLY A 556 23.77 -36.59 -4.58
CA GLY A 556 24.70 -37.59 -4.08
C GLY A 556 25.98 -37.69 -4.92
N THR A 557 26.56 -38.89 -4.96
CA THR A 557 27.82 -39.19 -5.67
C THR A 557 27.55 -39.91 -6.98
N LEU A 558 28.55 -40.04 -7.86
CA LEU A 558 28.43 -40.79 -9.13
C LEU A 558 27.93 -42.24 -8.99
N LEU A 559 28.05 -42.85 -7.80
CA LEU A 559 27.61 -44.21 -7.51
C LEU A 559 26.18 -44.28 -6.94
N ASP A 560 25.64 -43.17 -6.42
CA ASP A 560 24.27 -43.06 -5.89
C ASP A 560 23.41 -42.28 -6.89
N GLY A 561 22.58 -42.98 -7.66
CA GLY A 561 21.78 -42.38 -8.74
C GLY A 561 20.53 -41.61 -8.29
N ARG A 562 20.31 -41.45 -6.98
CA ARG A 562 19.13 -40.80 -6.39
C ARG A 562 19.28 -39.29 -6.28
N VAL A 563 18.17 -38.56 -6.34
CA VAL A 563 18.13 -37.10 -6.25
C VAL A 563 17.31 -36.71 -5.02
N ARG A 564 17.96 -36.18 -3.99
CA ARG A 564 17.30 -35.65 -2.79
C ARG A 564 16.90 -34.21 -3.03
N VAL A 565 15.62 -33.92 -2.84
CA VAL A 565 15.03 -32.61 -3.04
C VAL A 565 14.35 -32.17 -1.76
N VAL A 566 14.67 -30.97 -1.29
CA VAL A 566 13.85 -30.26 -0.32
C VAL A 566 12.92 -29.36 -1.10
N ALA A 567 11.62 -29.59 -0.96
CA ALA A 567 10.59 -28.76 -1.57
C ALA A 567 9.75 -28.08 -0.50
N VAL A 568 9.25 -26.89 -0.80
CA VAL A 568 8.29 -26.17 0.05
C VAL A 568 7.01 -26.01 -0.76
N GLN A 569 5.87 -26.14 -0.10
CA GLN A 569 4.58 -25.83 -0.71
C GLN A 569 4.60 -24.40 -1.25
N ASP A 570 4.18 -24.22 -2.50
CA ASP A 570 4.17 -22.88 -3.09
C ASP A 570 3.02 -22.04 -2.52
N VAL A 571 3.35 -20.89 -1.93
CA VAL A 571 2.36 -19.93 -1.41
C VAL A 571 1.46 -19.41 -2.54
N PHE A 572 2.02 -19.21 -3.74
CA PHE A 572 1.26 -18.72 -4.90
C PHE A 572 0.39 -19.81 -5.56
N GLY A 573 0.68 -21.09 -5.27
CA GLY A 573 -0.04 -22.26 -5.78
C GLY A 573 -1.02 -22.87 -4.78
N PHE A 574 -1.22 -22.23 -3.62
CA PHE A 574 -1.97 -22.80 -2.49
C PHE A 574 -3.39 -23.24 -2.87
N SER A 575 -4.10 -22.46 -3.70
CA SER A 575 -5.46 -22.77 -4.20
C SER A 575 -5.54 -23.97 -5.16
N ASN A 576 -4.40 -24.43 -5.69
CA ASN A 576 -4.32 -25.59 -6.59
C ASN A 576 -3.96 -26.89 -5.85
N THR A 577 -3.92 -26.86 -4.51
CA THR A 577 -3.62 -28.04 -3.69
C THR A 577 -4.90 -28.85 -3.46
N SER A 578 -4.95 -30.07 -3.97
CA SER A 578 -6.04 -31.02 -3.74
C SER A 578 -5.57 -32.15 -2.81
N TYR A 579 -6.32 -32.39 -1.75
CA TYR A 579 -6.12 -33.52 -0.83
C TYR A 579 -7.19 -34.59 -1.08
N ILE A 580 -6.85 -35.86 -0.84
CA ILE A 580 -7.80 -36.97 -0.93
C ILE A 580 -8.58 -37.02 0.40
N SER A 581 -9.85 -36.64 0.37
CA SER A 581 -10.76 -36.86 1.50
C SER A 581 -11.34 -38.28 1.46
N ALA A 582 -11.40 -38.95 2.62
CA ALA A 582 -12.28 -40.10 2.81
C ALA A 582 -13.73 -39.60 2.73
N ALA A 583 -14.54 -40.33 1.96
CA ALA A 583 -15.83 -39.89 1.45
C ALA A 583 -16.81 -39.33 2.50
N ASP A 584 -17.45 -38.20 2.17
CA ASP A 584 -18.91 -38.15 2.12
C ASP A 584 -19.45 -36.93 1.31
N PHE A 585 -20.46 -37.24 0.47
CA PHE A 585 -21.43 -36.42 -0.24
C PHE A 585 -21.02 -35.23 -1.16
N MET A 586 -21.16 -35.49 -2.48
CA MET A 586 -21.58 -34.55 -3.53
C MET A 586 -20.89 -33.17 -3.53
N ALA A 587 -19.63 -33.14 -3.95
CA ALA A 587 -19.02 -31.89 -4.42
C ALA A 587 -19.86 -31.32 -5.57
N ARG A 588 -20.48 -30.16 -5.33
CA ARG A 588 -21.08 -29.37 -6.40
C ARG A 588 -19.99 -29.04 -7.42
N PRO A 589 -20.31 -29.01 -8.73
CA PRO A 589 -19.36 -28.55 -9.73
C PRO A 589 -18.89 -27.14 -9.37
N VAL A 590 -17.58 -26.95 -9.22
CA VAL A 590 -16.97 -25.63 -9.02
C VAL A 590 -17.39 -24.75 -10.20
N PRO A 591 -18.13 -23.65 -9.98
CA PRO A 591 -18.47 -22.74 -11.06
C PRO A 591 -17.20 -22.04 -11.53
N ASP A 592 -16.89 -22.11 -12.83
CA ASP A 592 -15.78 -21.37 -13.49
C ASP A 592 -15.93 -19.83 -13.41
N LEU A 593 -16.98 -19.32 -12.76
CA LEU A 593 -17.28 -17.90 -12.60
C LEU A 593 -17.47 -17.59 -11.12
N LEU A 594 -16.78 -16.55 -10.64
CA LEU A 594 -17.00 -15.98 -9.31
C LEU A 594 -18.49 -15.67 -9.12
N GLN A 595 -19.02 -16.06 -7.97
CA GLN A 595 -20.40 -15.79 -7.58
C GLN A 595 -20.41 -14.84 -6.38
N PRO A 596 -21.39 -13.93 -6.31
CA PRO A 596 -21.56 -13.09 -5.13
C PRO A 596 -21.79 -13.96 -3.89
N SER A 597 -21.45 -13.41 -2.74
CA SER A 597 -21.80 -14.04 -1.46
C SER A 597 -23.31 -14.28 -1.38
N PRO A 598 -23.76 -15.50 -1.00
CA PRO A 598 -25.17 -15.83 -0.91
C PRO A 598 -25.90 -15.08 0.21
N HIS A 599 -25.17 -14.61 1.22
CA HIS A 599 -25.74 -13.95 2.41
C HIS A 599 -24.82 -12.82 2.86
N GLN A 600 -25.36 -11.60 2.91
CA GLN A 600 -24.61 -10.39 3.21
C GLN A 600 -25.36 -9.59 4.28
N LEU A 601 -24.62 -8.90 5.13
CA LEU A 601 -25.13 -8.05 6.20
C LEU A 601 -24.37 -6.72 6.19
N LEU A 602 -25.10 -5.61 6.25
CA LEU A 602 -24.55 -4.29 6.55
C LEU A 602 -25.08 -3.84 7.90
N ILE A 603 -24.20 -3.30 8.73
CA ILE A 603 -24.56 -2.60 9.95
C ILE A 603 -23.73 -1.33 10.05
N GLU A 604 -24.27 -0.32 10.72
CA GLU A 604 -23.42 0.75 11.23
C GLU A 604 -22.64 0.20 12.42
N ALA A 605 -21.33 0.46 12.45
CA ALA A 605 -20.45 -0.05 13.48
C ALA A 605 -20.95 0.37 14.88
N PRO A 606 -21.31 -0.59 15.77
CA PRO A 606 -21.71 -0.25 17.13
C PRO A 606 -20.51 0.27 17.91
N TYR A 607 -20.75 1.01 19.00
CA TYR A 607 -19.67 1.58 19.81
C TYR A 607 -18.66 0.53 20.31
N ILE A 608 -19.12 -0.68 20.65
CA ILE A 608 -18.25 -1.77 21.11
C ILE A 608 -17.21 -2.17 20.04
N GLU A 609 -17.57 -2.08 18.76
CA GLU A 609 -16.66 -2.35 17.64
C GLU A 609 -15.61 -1.24 17.50
N LEU A 610 -16.06 0.02 17.60
CA LEU A 610 -15.19 1.19 17.50
C LEU A 610 -14.18 1.26 18.64
N VAL A 611 -14.55 0.85 19.86
CA VAL A 611 -13.63 0.76 21.00
C VAL A 611 -12.48 -0.22 20.74
N SER A 612 -12.76 -1.30 20.02
CA SER A 612 -11.75 -2.32 19.71
C SER A 612 -10.82 -1.92 18.56
N SER A 613 -11.29 -1.08 17.64
CA SER A 613 -10.58 -0.73 16.40
C SER A 613 -9.88 0.63 16.44
N LEU A 614 -10.36 1.59 17.23
CA LEU A 614 -9.82 2.95 17.32
C LEU A 614 -9.07 3.20 18.64
N SER A 615 -8.11 4.13 18.62
CA SER A 615 -7.42 4.54 19.85
C SER A 615 -8.35 5.35 20.75
N ARG A 616 -8.10 5.33 22.08
CA ARG A 616 -8.88 6.15 23.03
C ARG A 616 -8.82 7.65 22.71
N ALA A 617 -7.74 8.12 22.09
CA ALA A 617 -7.60 9.51 21.68
C ALA A 617 -8.56 9.84 20.52
N ASP A 618 -8.58 9.00 19.48
CA ASP A 618 -9.42 9.19 18.30
C ASP A 618 -10.91 9.06 18.65
N LEU A 619 -11.27 8.06 19.47
CA LEU A 619 -12.64 7.90 19.98
C LEU A 619 -13.13 9.10 20.79
N SER A 620 -12.24 9.75 21.54
CA SER A 620 -12.62 10.89 22.40
C SER A 620 -12.94 12.16 21.61
N VAL A 621 -12.45 12.27 20.37
CA VAL A 621 -12.65 13.42 19.49
C VAL A 621 -13.65 13.14 18.37
N LEU A 622 -14.17 11.92 18.28
CA LEU A 622 -15.10 11.51 17.23
C LEU A 622 -16.43 12.28 17.33
N PRO A 623 -16.84 13.03 16.29
CA PRO A 623 -18.11 13.76 16.29
C PRO A 623 -19.33 12.85 16.42
N SER A 624 -20.43 13.38 16.98
CA SER A 624 -21.63 12.58 17.26
C SER A 624 -22.44 12.21 16.02
N ASP A 625 -22.24 12.94 14.93
CA ASP A 625 -22.87 12.78 13.62
C ASP A 625 -22.06 11.92 12.66
N ILE A 626 -20.95 11.31 13.11
CA ILE A 626 -20.13 10.39 12.31
C ILE A 626 -20.45 8.94 12.64
N GLY A 627 -20.58 8.13 11.60
CA GLY A 627 -20.71 6.67 11.66
C GLY A 627 -19.77 5.97 10.69
N PHE A 628 -19.58 4.67 10.91
CA PHE A 628 -18.73 3.82 10.08
C PHE A 628 -19.52 2.64 9.53
N LEU A 629 -19.25 2.30 8.27
CA LEU A 629 -19.81 1.11 7.64
C LEU A 629 -19.08 -0.14 8.16
N ALA A 630 -19.86 -1.14 8.58
CA ALA A 630 -19.39 -2.49 8.82
C ALA A 630 -20.19 -3.50 8.00
N THR A 631 -19.46 -4.47 7.43
CA THR A 631 -19.97 -5.45 6.47
C THR A 631 -19.65 -6.86 6.96
N ALA A 632 -20.55 -7.81 6.73
CA ALA A 632 -20.27 -9.24 6.89
C ALA A 632 -20.84 -10.00 5.68
N ALA A 633 -20.14 -11.03 5.23
CA ALA A 633 -20.60 -11.87 4.13
C ALA A 633 -20.25 -13.34 4.37
N VAL A 634 -21.14 -14.25 4.00
CA VAL A 634 -20.91 -15.69 4.08
C VAL A 634 -20.15 -16.16 2.83
N ARG A 635 -19.22 -17.09 3.00
CA ARG A 635 -18.41 -17.65 1.91
C ARG A 635 -19.26 -18.13 0.73
N SER A 636 -18.85 -17.77 -0.49
CA SER A 636 -19.31 -18.42 -1.73
C SER A 636 -18.31 -19.50 -2.16
N ASP A 637 -18.78 -20.54 -2.86
CA ASP A 637 -18.03 -21.76 -3.18
C ASP A 637 -16.65 -21.52 -3.87
N ALA A 638 -16.42 -20.34 -4.48
CA ALA A 638 -15.20 -19.99 -5.21
C ALA A 638 -14.47 -18.73 -4.68
N GLY A 639 -14.90 -18.17 -3.55
CA GLY A 639 -14.37 -16.93 -2.99
C GLY A 639 -13.33 -17.15 -1.89
N LEU A 640 -12.17 -16.49 -1.99
CA LEU A 640 -11.18 -16.41 -0.90
C LEU A 640 -11.60 -15.39 0.15
N ASN A 641 -12.00 -14.20 -0.31
CA ASN A 641 -12.52 -13.10 0.52
C ASN A 641 -13.38 -12.15 -0.36
N TYR A 642 -13.80 -11.01 0.17
CA TYR A 642 -14.52 -10.00 -0.60
C TYR A 642 -13.94 -8.60 -0.45
N VAL A 643 -14.12 -7.80 -1.51
CA VAL A 643 -13.74 -6.39 -1.57
C VAL A 643 -14.99 -5.55 -1.37
N ILE A 644 -14.88 -4.51 -0.55
CA ILE A 644 -15.95 -3.59 -0.23
C ILE A 644 -15.86 -2.43 -1.22
N THR A 645 -16.93 -2.20 -1.97
CA THR A 645 -17.06 -1.01 -2.83
C THR A 645 -18.27 -0.23 -2.34
N ALA A 646 -18.08 1.03 -1.97
CA ALA A 646 -19.12 1.84 -1.34
C ALA A 646 -19.21 3.24 -1.97
N ALA A 647 -20.41 3.80 -2.00
CA ALA A 647 -20.71 5.17 -2.40
C ALA A 647 -21.82 5.73 -1.52
N VAL A 648 -21.80 7.04 -1.26
CA VAL A 648 -23.04 7.70 -0.82
C VAL A 648 -23.99 7.77 -2.02
N ALA A 649 -25.29 7.59 -1.80
CA ALA A 649 -26.27 7.52 -2.88
C ALA A 649 -26.19 8.75 -3.81
N GLY A 650 -25.87 8.51 -5.09
CA GLY A 650 -25.66 9.56 -6.10
C GLY A 650 -24.20 9.86 -6.42
N GLU A 651 -23.25 9.28 -5.69
CA GLU A 651 -21.81 9.33 -5.97
C GLU A 651 -21.31 8.10 -6.72
N ASP A 652 -20.07 8.17 -7.20
CA ASP A 652 -19.37 7.03 -7.81
C ASP A 652 -18.90 6.03 -6.76
N PHE A 653 -19.00 4.74 -7.09
CA PHE A 653 -18.50 3.65 -6.25
C PHE A 653 -16.98 3.74 -6.08
N VAL A 654 -16.55 3.88 -4.83
CA VAL A 654 -15.14 3.86 -4.46
C VAL A 654 -14.81 2.51 -3.84
N ARG A 655 -13.69 1.94 -4.27
CA ARG A 655 -13.12 0.75 -3.64
C ARG A 655 -12.57 1.14 -2.27
N GLY A 656 -13.11 0.55 -1.22
CA GLY A 656 -12.64 0.70 0.15
C GLY A 656 -11.69 -0.43 0.53
N GLY A 657 -11.99 -1.11 1.65
CA GLY A 657 -11.26 -2.24 2.19
C GLY A 657 -11.66 -3.60 1.62
N SER A 658 -11.09 -4.67 2.20
CA SER A 658 -11.49 -6.06 1.97
C SER A 658 -11.63 -6.81 3.28
N ALA A 659 -12.52 -7.79 3.33
CA ALA A 659 -12.74 -8.61 4.52
C ALA A 659 -12.95 -10.08 4.21
N GLU A 660 -12.68 -10.90 5.22
CA GLU A 660 -12.82 -12.35 5.19
C GLU A 660 -14.29 -12.77 5.42
N TRP A 661 -14.58 -14.05 5.19
CA TRP A 661 -15.94 -14.57 5.31
C TRP A 661 -16.36 -14.71 6.78
N CYS A 662 -17.55 -14.21 7.08
CA CYS A 662 -18.16 -14.29 8.41
C CYS A 662 -18.83 -15.66 8.61
N PRO A 663 -18.49 -16.40 9.68
CA PRO A 663 -19.19 -17.62 10.05
C PRO A 663 -20.68 -17.34 10.27
N SER A 664 -21.52 -18.33 9.92
CA SER A 664 -22.96 -18.14 10.01
C SER A 664 -23.73 -19.47 10.08
N ALA A 665 -24.90 -19.45 10.71
CA ALA A 665 -25.84 -20.57 10.72
C ALA A 665 -27.30 -20.10 10.60
N LEU A 666 -28.21 -21.03 10.31
CA LEU A 666 -29.64 -20.85 10.50
C LEU A 666 -30.04 -21.33 11.89
N VAL A 667 -30.79 -20.51 12.63
CA VAL A 667 -31.43 -20.92 13.88
C VAL A 667 -32.77 -21.56 13.55
N ASN A 668 -32.97 -22.82 13.96
CA ASN A 668 -34.10 -23.63 13.49
C ASN A 668 -35.43 -23.21 14.12
N GLU A 669 -35.42 -22.77 15.37
CA GLU A 669 -36.60 -22.40 16.13
C GLU A 669 -36.91 -20.90 16.05
N ALA A 670 -38.18 -20.54 16.27
CA ALA A 670 -38.53 -19.16 16.56
C ALA A 670 -38.12 -18.81 18.00
N ALA A 671 -37.66 -17.58 18.23
CA ALA A 671 -37.27 -17.10 19.55
C ALA A 671 -38.22 -16.01 20.05
N GLY A 672 -38.68 -16.15 21.29
CA GLY A 672 -39.26 -15.09 22.09
C GLY A 672 -38.18 -14.19 22.72
N TYR A 673 -38.60 -13.26 23.58
CA TYR A 673 -37.71 -12.28 24.20
C TYR A 673 -36.69 -12.86 25.20
N ARG A 674 -36.95 -14.07 25.72
CA ARG A 674 -36.21 -14.67 26.85
C ARG A 674 -35.48 -15.96 26.49
N ASP A 675 -35.69 -16.46 25.28
CA ASP A 675 -35.10 -17.73 24.85
C ASP A 675 -33.62 -17.56 24.55
N THR A 676 -32.79 -18.46 25.06
CA THR A 676 -31.32 -18.40 24.97
C THR A 676 -30.69 -19.64 24.34
N GLY A 677 -31.38 -20.78 24.31
CA GLY A 677 -30.85 -22.04 23.76
C GLY A 677 -31.60 -22.44 22.49
N PHE A 678 -30.85 -22.80 21.45
CA PHE A 678 -31.34 -23.04 20.09
C PHE A 678 -30.62 -24.21 19.42
N THR A 679 -31.24 -24.78 18.39
CA THR A 679 -30.55 -25.68 17.45
C THR A 679 -30.23 -24.93 16.16
N ILE A 680 -29.09 -25.27 15.56
CA ILE A 680 -28.59 -24.63 14.36
C ILE A 680 -28.44 -25.61 13.21
N SER A 681 -28.60 -25.12 11.99
CA SER A 681 -28.38 -25.86 10.75
C SER A 681 -27.73 -24.98 9.69
N ALA A 682 -27.30 -25.57 8.58
CA ALA A 682 -26.64 -24.86 7.48
C ALA A 682 -25.48 -23.95 7.97
N GLY A 683 -24.72 -24.49 8.93
CA GLY A 683 -23.52 -23.86 9.48
C GLY A 683 -22.44 -23.72 8.42
N VAL A 684 -21.79 -22.57 8.41
CA VAL A 684 -20.63 -22.26 7.58
C VAL A 684 -19.55 -21.72 8.51
N ASP A 685 -18.37 -22.32 8.44
CA ASP A 685 -17.17 -21.93 9.18
C ASP A 685 -17.38 -21.84 10.73
N LEU A 686 -18.28 -22.68 11.28
CA LEU A 686 -18.67 -22.64 12.70
C LEU A 686 -17.52 -22.98 13.66
N ASN A 687 -16.57 -23.78 13.23
CA ASN A 687 -15.33 -24.08 13.94
C ASN A 687 -14.48 -22.83 14.26
N SER A 688 -14.76 -21.70 13.62
CA SER A 688 -14.05 -20.42 13.80
C SER A 688 -14.77 -19.47 14.78
N VAL A 689 -15.93 -19.85 15.33
CA VAL A 689 -16.70 -19.04 16.27
C VAL A 689 -16.12 -19.15 17.69
N GLN A 690 -15.78 -18.01 18.29
CA GLN A 690 -15.27 -17.95 19.66
C GLN A 690 -16.40 -17.67 20.66
N ILE A 691 -16.42 -18.43 21.76
CA ILE A 691 -17.34 -18.20 22.89
C ILE A 691 -17.00 -16.87 23.58
N GLY A 692 -18.03 -16.12 23.97
CA GLY A 692 -17.95 -14.80 24.59
C GLY A 692 -17.97 -13.65 23.59
N THR A 693 -17.86 -13.93 22.30
CA THR A 693 -17.90 -12.92 21.24
C THR A 693 -19.32 -12.58 20.80
N TRP A 694 -19.48 -11.51 20.02
CA TRP A 694 -20.78 -11.03 19.57
C TRP A 694 -21.15 -11.54 18.18
N ALA A 695 -22.45 -11.73 17.99
CA ALA A 695 -23.09 -12.10 16.74
C ALA A 695 -24.27 -11.16 16.47
N VAL A 696 -24.66 -11.02 15.21
CA VAL A 696 -25.85 -10.29 14.79
C VAL A 696 -26.91 -11.29 14.35
N TRP A 697 -28.06 -11.24 15.00
CA TRP A 697 -29.25 -12.00 14.63
C TRP A 697 -30.36 -11.04 14.27
N GLY A 698 -30.68 -10.92 12.98
CA GLY A 698 -31.60 -9.89 12.49
C GLY A 698 -31.08 -8.49 12.83
N THR A 699 -31.76 -7.78 13.73
CA THR A 699 -31.36 -6.45 14.23
C THR A 699 -30.77 -6.49 15.64
N GLU A 700 -30.65 -7.67 16.26
CA GLU A 700 -30.20 -7.83 17.64
C GLU A 700 -28.73 -8.27 17.69
N ILE A 701 -27.95 -7.64 18.56
CA ILE A 701 -26.60 -8.11 18.89
C ILE A 701 -26.74 -9.10 20.05
N VAL A 702 -26.19 -10.30 19.88
CA VAL A 702 -26.20 -11.36 20.89
C VAL A 702 -24.77 -11.79 21.23
N ARG A 703 -24.54 -12.29 22.45
CA ARG A 703 -23.29 -12.92 22.86
C ARG A 703 -23.35 -14.41 22.61
N VAL A 704 -22.32 -15.03 22.06
CA VAL A 704 -22.23 -16.49 21.98
C VAL A 704 -21.81 -17.04 23.34
N ASP A 705 -22.71 -17.69 24.07
CA ASP A 705 -22.40 -18.27 25.39
C ASP A 705 -21.95 -19.74 25.29
N ALA A 706 -22.43 -20.47 24.28
CA ALA A 706 -21.93 -21.80 23.90
C ALA A 706 -22.29 -22.13 22.46
N ILE A 707 -21.46 -22.90 21.77
CA ILE A 707 -21.76 -23.47 20.45
C ILE A 707 -21.15 -24.86 20.36
N ASP A 708 -21.91 -25.81 19.81
CA ASP A 708 -21.47 -27.18 19.56
C ASP A 708 -21.89 -27.56 18.13
N GLU A 709 -20.90 -27.67 17.25
CA GLU A 709 -21.11 -27.95 15.83
C GLU A 709 -21.61 -29.39 15.60
N ASP A 710 -21.07 -30.37 16.32
CA ASP A 710 -21.42 -31.78 16.19
C ASP A 710 -22.85 -32.06 16.70
N ALA A 711 -23.21 -31.43 17.82
CA ALA A 711 -24.55 -31.51 18.38
C ALA A 711 -25.55 -30.57 17.66
N GLY A 712 -25.06 -29.61 16.88
CA GLY A 712 -25.88 -28.58 16.22
C GLY A 712 -26.61 -27.67 17.21
N THR A 713 -25.97 -27.27 18.30
CA THR A 713 -26.58 -26.45 19.36
C THR A 713 -25.89 -25.10 19.55
N LEU A 714 -26.65 -24.08 19.94
CA LEU A 714 -26.20 -22.72 20.18
C LEU A 714 -26.87 -22.17 21.43
N VAL A 715 -26.11 -21.56 22.32
CA VAL A 715 -26.60 -20.79 23.47
C VAL A 715 -26.11 -19.35 23.34
N VAL A 716 -27.01 -18.39 23.50
CA VAL A 716 -26.71 -16.97 23.37
C VAL A 716 -27.18 -16.12 24.55
N GLY A 717 -26.38 -15.13 24.91
CA GLY A 717 -26.79 -13.98 25.72
C GLY A 717 -27.52 -12.97 24.83
N ARG A 718 -28.75 -12.59 25.20
CA ARG A 718 -29.63 -11.77 24.37
C ARG A 718 -29.36 -10.27 24.56
N ALA A 719 -29.57 -9.50 23.49
CA ALA A 719 -29.66 -8.04 23.49
C ALA A 719 -28.49 -7.29 24.15
N CYS A 720 -27.31 -7.54 23.59
CA CYS A 720 -26.09 -6.90 24.01
C CYS A 720 -25.88 -5.53 23.35
N ALA A 721 -24.87 -4.81 23.85
CA ALA A 721 -24.49 -3.46 23.38
C ALA A 721 -25.69 -2.50 23.29
N ASP A 722 -25.96 -1.93 22.13
CA ASP A 722 -26.98 -0.93 21.88
C ASP A 722 -28.32 -1.50 21.35
N THR A 723 -28.54 -2.80 21.53
CA THR A 723 -29.75 -3.50 21.09
C THR A 723 -30.65 -3.94 22.24
N VAL A 724 -31.91 -4.25 21.92
CA VAL A 724 -32.93 -4.79 22.86
C VAL A 724 -33.40 -6.18 22.41
N PRO A 725 -33.98 -7.01 23.30
CA PRO A 725 -34.47 -8.32 22.90
C PRO A 725 -35.61 -8.18 21.89
N VAL A 726 -35.53 -8.92 20.78
CA VAL A 726 -36.61 -8.99 19.78
C VAL A 726 -37.04 -10.43 19.53
N THR A 727 -38.22 -10.61 18.95
CA THR A 727 -38.63 -11.95 18.50
C THR A 727 -37.97 -12.28 17.17
N HIS A 728 -37.43 -13.50 17.04
CA HIS A 728 -36.84 -13.97 15.78
C HIS A 728 -37.71 -15.07 15.15
N PRO A 729 -37.96 -15.03 13.83
CA PRO A 729 -38.64 -16.12 13.16
C PRO A 729 -37.73 -17.36 13.06
N ALA A 730 -38.36 -18.54 13.00
CA ALA A 730 -37.67 -19.80 12.71
C ALA A 730 -36.91 -19.75 11.37
N ALA A 731 -35.81 -20.49 11.27
CA ALA A 731 -34.91 -20.53 10.12
C ALA A 731 -34.31 -19.16 9.72
N SER A 732 -34.13 -18.26 10.69
CA SER A 732 -33.43 -16.98 10.46
C SER A 732 -31.93 -17.14 10.62
N ARG A 733 -31.16 -16.37 9.82
CA ARG A 733 -29.70 -16.45 9.79
C ARG A 733 -29.07 -15.58 10.86
N ILE A 734 -28.13 -16.15 11.61
CA ILE A 734 -27.25 -15.46 12.55
C ILE A 734 -25.84 -15.33 11.93
N PHE A 735 -25.22 -14.16 12.08
CA PHE A 735 -23.86 -13.87 11.62
C PHE A 735 -22.95 -13.69 12.82
N PHE A 736 -21.88 -14.47 12.93
CA PHE A 736 -20.93 -14.40 14.06
C PHE A 736 -19.90 -13.32 13.76
N CYS A 737 -20.28 -12.06 13.96
CA CYS A 737 -19.62 -10.90 13.38
C CYS A 737 -18.25 -10.55 13.94
N SER A 738 -18.01 -10.70 15.26
CA SER A 738 -16.80 -10.26 16.00
C SER A 738 -15.61 -9.80 15.14
N ASP A 739 -14.66 -10.70 14.88
CA ASP A 739 -13.40 -10.37 14.18
C ASP A 739 -13.56 -10.49 12.65
N TRP A 740 -14.79 -10.66 12.18
CA TRP A 740 -15.15 -10.98 10.79
C TRP A 740 -15.86 -9.82 10.09
N LEU A 741 -15.96 -8.66 10.73
CA LEU A 741 -16.50 -7.45 10.11
C LEU A 741 -15.46 -6.79 9.21
N GLY A 742 -15.88 -6.44 8.01
CA GLY A 742 -15.13 -5.60 7.11
C GLY A 742 -15.59 -4.15 7.14
N THR A 743 -14.65 -3.22 7.13
CA THR A 743 -14.92 -1.78 6.99
C THR A 743 -14.26 -1.26 5.72
N ASP A 744 -14.79 -0.16 5.19
CA ASP A 744 -14.15 0.62 4.14
C ASP A 744 -13.29 1.78 4.69
N GLU A 745 -13.15 1.87 6.01
CA GLU A 745 -12.33 2.85 6.75
C GLU A 745 -12.74 4.32 6.52
N ARG A 746 -13.93 4.55 5.94
CA ARG A 746 -14.45 5.90 5.66
C ARG A 746 -15.41 6.35 6.74
N GLU A 747 -15.33 7.64 7.04
CA GLU A 747 -16.31 8.34 7.86
C GLU A 747 -17.52 8.72 7.00
N TYR A 748 -18.72 8.44 7.51
CA TYR A 748 -19.99 8.82 6.92
C TYR A 748 -20.79 9.69 7.89
N LEU A 749 -21.60 10.62 7.35
CA LEU A 749 -22.42 11.51 8.15
C LEU A 749 -23.80 10.89 8.45
N ASP A 750 -24.39 11.28 9.58
CA ASP A 750 -25.77 10.97 9.94
C ASP A 750 -26.73 11.42 8.81
N GLY A 751 -27.52 10.47 8.31
CA GLY A 751 -28.41 10.61 7.16
C GLY A 751 -27.83 10.16 5.82
N ASP A 752 -26.54 9.82 5.73
CA ASP A 752 -25.95 9.31 4.49
C ASP A 752 -26.51 7.92 4.16
N LEU A 753 -27.10 7.77 2.97
CA LEU A 753 -27.48 6.48 2.43
C LEU A 753 -26.30 5.86 1.69
N VAL A 754 -25.56 4.99 2.37
CA VAL A 754 -24.38 4.30 1.84
C VAL A 754 -24.83 3.09 1.03
N GLN A 755 -24.47 3.08 -0.25
CA GLN A 755 -24.69 2.00 -1.20
C GLN A 755 -23.42 1.16 -1.33
N VAL A 756 -23.54 -0.15 -1.14
CA VAL A 756 -22.41 -1.08 -1.04
C VAL A 756 -22.58 -2.24 -2.02
N LYS A 757 -21.46 -2.65 -2.62
CA LYS A 757 -21.30 -3.86 -3.41
C LYS A 757 -20.11 -4.65 -2.87
N LEU A 758 -20.36 -5.90 -2.49
CA LEU A 758 -19.32 -6.82 -2.01
C LEU A 758 -18.86 -7.70 -3.17
N LEU A 759 -17.64 -7.48 -3.63
CA LEU A 759 -17.06 -8.17 -4.79
C LEU A 759 -16.29 -9.38 -4.30
N THR A 760 -16.79 -10.58 -4.56
CA THR A 760 -16.09 -11.82 -4.25
C THR A 760 -14.78 -11.90 -5.03
N ARG A 761 -13.68 -12.25 -4.37
CA ARG A 761 -12.34 -12.32 -4.96
C ARG A 761 -11.74 -13.70 -4.76
N ASN A 762 -11.05 -14.21 -5.77
CA ASN A 762 -10.17 -15.38 -5.66
C ASN A 762 -8.73 -14.99 -6.05
N SER A 763 -7.82 -15.95 -6.14
CA SER A 763 -6.39 -15.71 -6.43
C SER A 763 -6.11 -15.15 -7.84
N SER A 764 -7.08 -15.12 -8.74
CA SER A 764 -6.89 -14.78 -10.16
C SER A 764 -7.90 -13.78 -10.71
N GLN A 765 -9.05 -13.60 -10.05
CA GLN A 765 -10.20 -12.86 -10.52
C GLN A 765 -10.92 -12.16 -9.36
N GLU A 766 -11.64 -11.10 -9.69
CA GLU A 766 -12.55 -10.38 -8.80
C GLU A 766 -13.93 -10.32 -9.49
N LEU A 767 -15.00 -10.44 -8.72
CA LEU A 767 -16.37 -10.41 -9.23
C LEU A 767 -16.65 -9.06 -9.88
N ALA A 768 -17.17 -9.07 -11.10
CA ALA A 768 -17.52 -7.85 -11.81
C ALA A 768 -18.57 -7.03 -11.01
N PRO A 769 -18.41 -5.71 -10.86
CA PRO A 769 -19.32 -4.88 -10.08
C PRO A 769 -20.78 -4.93 -10.52
N GLU A 770 -21.08 -5.26 -11.78
CA GLU A 770 -22.46 -5.40 -12.27
C GLU A 770 -23.12 -6.71 -11.80
N ALA A 771 -22.32 -7.72 -11.45
CA ALA A 771 -22.78 -9.02 -10.95
C ALA A 771 -22.96 -9.05 -9.43
N ALA A 772 -22.42 -8.06 -8.71
CA ALA A 772 -22.56 -7.95 -7.27
C ALA A 772 -23.92 -7.31 -6.88
N PRO A 773 -24.67 -7.93 -5.93
CA PRO A 773 -25.87 -7.33 -5.38
C PRO A 773 -25.60 -5.95 -4.79
N LEU A 774 -26.50 -5.00 -5.06
CA LEU A 774 -26.51 -3.70 -4.42
C LEU A 774 -27.28 -3.79 -3.11
N ILE A 775 -26.59 -3.48 -2.01
CA ILE A 775 -27.16 -3.39 -0.66
C ILE A 775 -26.92 -1.97 -0.14
N SER A 776 -27.77 -1.49 0.77
CA SER A 776 -27.69 -0.12 1.27
C SER A 776 -27.93 -0.04 2.76
N LEU A 777 -27.26 0.90 3.40
CA LEU A 777 -27.36 1.21 4.83
C LEU A 777 -27.46 2.73 4.99
N GLU A 778 -28.43 3.20 5.76
CA GLU A 778 -28.51 4.60 6.20
C GLU A 778 -27.73 4.76 7.50
N ILE A 779 -26.79 5.69 7.54
CA ILE A 779 -25.97 5.99 8.71
C ILE A 779 -26.78 6.87 9.66
N GLY A 780 -26.83 6.51 10.94
CA GLY A 780 -27.70 7.14 11.95
C GLY A 780 -26.97 7.68 13.18
N GLY A 781 -25.64 7.81 13.13
CA GLY A 781 -24.81 8.25 14.26
C GLY A 781 -24.88 7.29 15.45
N ARG A 782 -24.92 5.98 15.18
CA ARG A 782 -25.11 4.89 16.14
C ARG A 782 -24.13 4.95 17.30
N GLN A 783 -22.86 5.24 17.01
CA GLN A 783 -21.80 5.30 18.02
C GLN A 783 -22.08 6.32 19.13
N ALA A 784 -22.76 7.42 18.83
CA ALA A 784 -22.97 8.52 19.77
C ALA A 784 -24.18 8.31 20.69
N ARG A 785 -25.07 7.35 20.39
CA ARG A 785 -26.32 7.13 21.12
C ARG A 785 -26.12 6.38 22.44
N PRO A 786 -26.90 6.68 23.50
CA PRO A 786 -26.82 5.93 24.75
C PRO A 786 -27.32 4.48 24.54
N TYR A 787 -26.85 3.55 25.36
CA TYR A 787 -27.39 2.18 25.34
C TYR A 787 -28.84 2.16 25.83
N PRO A 788 -29.71 1.32 25.24
CA PRO A 788 -31.07 1.16 25.71
C PRO A 788 -31.06 0.53 27.12
N PRO A 789 -32.11 0.76 27.92
CA PRO A 789 -32.24 0.13 29.25
C PRO A 789 -32.18 -1.40 29.18
N GLY A 790 -31.61 -2.04 30.21
CA GLY A 790 -31.65 -3.50 30.36
C GLY A 790 -32.76 -3.96 31.30
N PHE A 791 -32.90 -5.27 31.51
CA PHE A 791 -33.68 -5.88 32.59
C PHE A 791 -35.11 -5.34 32.74
N LEU A 792 -35.82 -5.17 31.63
CA LEU A 792 -37.19 -4.64 31.65
C LEU A 792 -38.12 -5.53 32.48
N ARG A 793 -38.84 -4.92 33.42
CA ARG A 793 -39.95 -5.53 34.17
C ARG A 793 -41.17 -4.61 34.10
N ILE A 794 -42.32 -5.20 33.79
CA ILE A 794 -43.63 -4.56 33.80
C ILE A 794 -44.44 -5.28 34.87
N ASN A 795 -44.82 -4.57 35.94
CA ASN A 795 -45.41 -5.16 37.15
C ASN A 795 -44.62 -6.39 37.64
N ASP A 796 -43.31 -6.20 37.82
CA ASP A 796 -42.32 -7.22 38.22
C ASP A 796 -42.15 -8.42 37.28
N GLN A 797 -42.82 -8.45 36.13
CA GLN A 797 -42.74 -9.53 35.14
C GLN A 797 -41.97 -9.11 33.89
N ALA A 798 -41.21 -10.04 33.32
CA ALA A 798 -40.51 -9.84 32.04
C ALA A 798 -41.47 -10.10 30.86
N TYR A 799 -41.77 -9.05 30.08
CA TYR A 799 -42.61 -9.11 28.87
C TYR A 799 -43.98 -9.82 29.07
N PRO A 800 -44.83 -9.40 30.03
CA PRO A 800 -46.10 -10.07 30.31
C PRO A 800 -47.14 -9.84 29.20
N ALA A 801 -47.91 -10.88 28.84
CA ALA A 801 -48.97 -10.75 27.84
C ALA A 801 -50.17 -9.93 28.33
N ILE A 802 -50.42 -9.94 29.65
CA ILE A 802 -51.52 -9.25 30.31
C ILE A 802 -50.96 -8.44 31.48
N VAL A 803 -51.42 -7.20 31.62
CA VAL A 803 -51.05 -6.31 32.72
C VAL A 803 -52.33 -5.79 33.37
N GLU A 804 -52.47 -6.04 34.67
CA GLU A 804 -53.63 -5.64 35.46
C GLU A 804 -53.20 -4.72 36.60
N GLY A 805 -54.08 -3.78 36.97
CA GLY A 805 -53.85 -2.86 38.07
C GLY A 805 -52.92 -1.69 37.69
N PRO A 806 -52.30 -1.03 38.69
CA PRO A 806 -51.36 0.05 38.45
C PRO A 806 -50.21 -0.39 37.55
N LEU A 807 -49.88 0.41 36.53
CA LEU A 807 -48.79 0.11 35.62
C LEU A 807 -47.47 0.64 36.18
N THR A 808 -46.59 -0.29 36.56
CA THR A 808 -45.24 -0.03 37.02
C THR A 808 -44.24 -0.62 36.02
N VAL A 809 -43.21 0.15 35.69
CA VAL A 809 -42.15 -0.27 34.77
C VAL A 809 -40.81 -0.02 35.44
N SER A 810 -39.97 -1.06 35.55
CA SER A 810 -38.61 -0.96 36.09
C SER A 810 -37.59 -1.55 35.11
N TRP A 811 -36.35 -1.08 35.21
CA TRP A 811 -35.27 -1.48 34.31
C TRP A 811 -33.90 -1.37 35.00
N ALA A 812 -32.86 -1.87 34.33
CA ALA A 812 -31.46 -1.69 34.71
C ALA A 812 -30.83 -0.57 33.88
N HIS A 813 -29.96 0.24 34.51
CA HIS A 813 -29.12 1.17 33.78
C HIS A 813 -28.10 0.41 32.93
N ARG A 814 -27.77 0.99 31.78
CA ARG A 814 -26.67 0.55 30.93
C ARG A 814 -25.85 1.77 30.53
N ASP A 815 -24.55 1.70 30.79
CA ASP A 815 -23.57 2.72 30.42
C ASP A 815 -22.60 2.14 29.40
N ARG A 816 -22.56 2.78 28.23
CA ARG A 816 -21.74 2.38 27.10
C ARG A 816 -20.24 2.51 27.39
N LEU A 817 -19.83 3.53 28.12
CA LEU A 817 -18.43 3.82 28.43
C LEU A 817 -17.89 2.89 29.52
N LEU A 818 -18.76 2.41 30.42
CA LEU A 818 -18.40 1.42 31.45
C LEU A 818 -18.49 -0.04 30.98
N GLN A 819 -19.06 -0.28 29.80
CA GLN A 819 -19.17 -1.60 29.16
C GLN A 819 -18.23 -1.70 27.94
N ASP A 820 -17.17 -0.89 27.90
CA ASP A 820 -16.24 -0.79 26.77
C ASP A 820 -15.37 -2.05 26.61
N ASP A 821 -15.20 -2.84 27.67
CA ASP A 821 -14.39 -4.07 27.70
C ASP A 821 -15.21 -5.38 27.73
N LYS A 822 -16.54 -5.30 27.84
CA LYS A 822 -17.41 -6.47 28.07
C LYS A 822 -18.73 -6.39 27.34
N LEU A 823 -19.09 -7.50 26.72
CA LEU A 823 -20.41 -7.68 26.12
C LEU A 823 -21.41 -8.20 27.15
N ILE A 824 -22.26 -7.31 27.65
CA ILE A 824 -23.26 -7.60 28.68
C ILE A 824 -24.63 -7.85 28.04
N ASP A 825 -25.32 -8.90 28.49
CA ASP A 825 -26.68 -9.23 28.07
C ASP A 825 -27.75 -8.42 28.82
N ASN A 826 -28.98 -8.46 28.29
CA ASN A 826 -30.09 -7.70 28.83
C ASN A 826 -30.51 -8.10 30.25
N GLU A 827 -30.16 -9.30 30.74
CA GLU A 827 -30.62 -9.75 32.07
C GLU A 827 -29.65 -9.35 33.21
N MET A 828 -28.58 -8.63 32.90
CA MET A 828 -27.63 -8.14 33.89
C MET A 828 -28.22 -7.04 34.79
N THR A 829 -27.75 -7.00 36.04
CA THR A 829 -28.06 -5.92 36.98
C THR A 829 -27.51 -4.56 36.51
N SER A 830 -28.07 -3.48 37.04
CA SER A 830 -27.74 -2.09 36.71
C SER A 830 -26.24 -1.76 36.63
N ILE A 831 -25.78 -1.20 35.51
CA ILE A 831 -24.42 -0.68 35.27
C ILE A 831 -24.54 0.77 34.78
N GLY A 832 -23.95 1.72 35.51
CA GLY A 832 -24.10 3.15 35.23
C GLY A 832 -25.23 3.82 36.02
N PRO A 833 -25.95 4.81 35.45
CA PRO A 833 -26.05 5.16 34.03
C PRO A 833 -24.94 6.08 33.53
N GLU A 834 -24.83 6.21 32.21
CA GLU A 834 -23.96 7.22 31.62
C GLU A 834 -24.41 8.64 32.05
N PRO A 835 -23.49 9.55 32.43
CA PRO A 835 -23.86 10.87 32.92
C PRO A 835 -24.79 11.64 31.98
N GLY A 836 -25.88 12.16 32.52
CA GLY A 836 -26.88 12.93 31.76
C GLY A 836 -27.92 12.09 31.02
N THR A 837 -27.94 10.77 31.22
CA THR A 837 -28.97 9.89 30.65
C THR A 837 -30.31 10.03 31.39
N THR A 838 -31.39 10.20 30.63
CA THR A 838 -32.78 10.07 31.09
C THR A 838 -33.47 8.93 30.36
N TYR A 839 -34.60 8.48 30.90
CA TYR A 839 -35.42 7.41 30.35
C TYR A 839 -36.83 7.91 30.10
N THR A 840 -37.43 7.49 29.00
CA THR A 840 -38.82 7.77 28.70
C THR A 840 -39.56 6.45 28.55
N VAL A 841 -40.60 6.27 29.38
CA VAL A 841 -41.57 5.19 29.26
C VAL A 841 -42.84 5.79 28.68
N ARG A 842 -43.37 5.21 27.60
CA ARG A 842 -44.63 5.65 27.01
C ARG A 842 -45.52 4.47 26.64
N VAL A 843 -46.80 4.62 26.92
CA VAL A 843 -47.85 3.65 26.59
C VAL A 843 -48.63 4.19 25.41
N ARG A 844 -48.72 3.42 24.33
CA ARG A 844 -49.50 3.77 23.15
C ARG A 844 -50.61 2.76 22.92
N SER A 845 -51.76 3.23 22.44
CA SER A 845 -52.79 2.34 21.94
C SER A 845 -52.28 1.55 20.73
N ALA A 846 -52.44 0.23 20.73
CA ALA A 846 -51.98 -0.61 19.61
C ALA A 846 -52.77 -0.36 18.32
N SER A 847 -54.00 0.16 18.42
CA SER A 847 -54.88 0.41 17.26
C SER A 847 -54.74 1.81 16.68
N THR A 848 -54.62 2.84 17.53
CA THR A 848 -54.59 4.25 17.09
C THR A 848 -53.21 4.89 17.17
N ASN A 849 -52.23 4.22 17.79
CA ASN A 849 -50.89 4.74 18.08
C ASN A 849 -50.88 6.00 18.98
N ALA A 850 -52.03 6.38 19.56
CA ALA A 850 -52.16 7.52 20.46
C ALA A 850 -51.44 7.24 21.79
N ILE A 851 -50.75 8.25 22.34
CA ILE A 851 -50.10 8.17 23.65
C ILE A 851 -51.19 8.20 24.73
N LEU A 852 -51.21 7.17 25.57
CA LEU A 852 -52.16 6.98 26.67
C LEU A 852 -51.56 7.41 28.01
N ALA A 853 -50.25 7.27 28.16
CA ALA A 853 -49.44 7.80 29.26
C ALA A 853 -47.98 7.90 28.81
N GLU A 854 -47.24 8.86 29.35
CA GLU A 854 -45.81 9.04 29.10
C GLU A 854 -45.17 9.65 30.35
N GLU A 855 -44.02 9.13 30.75
CA GLU A 855 -43.24 9.63 31.87
C GLU A 855 -41.77 9.67 31.47
N THR A 856 -41.06 10.74 31.84
CA THR A 856 -39.62 10.87 31.64
C THR A 856 -38.92 11.07 32.99
N THR A 857 -37.96 10.21 33.29
CA THR A 857 -37.30 10.15 34.60
C THR A 857 -35.82 9.82 34.48
N ALA A 858 -35.02 10.20 35.48
CA ALA A 858 -33.64 9.73 35.63
C ALA A 858 -33.54 8.44 36.45
N ALA A 859 -34.61 8.07 37.17
CA ALA A 859 -34.67 6.84 37.96
C ALA A 859 -34.80 5.62 37.05
N ALA A 860 -34.45 4.43 37.57
CA ALA A 860 -34.62 3.15 36.87
C ALA A 860 -36.04 2.56 37.00
N PHE A 861 -37.04 3.44 37.16
CA PHE A 861 -38.41 3.09 37.52
C PHE A 861 -39.38 4.21 37.15
N ALA A 862 -40.57 3.85 36.67
CA ALA A 862 -41.69 4.75 36.45
C ALA A 862 -43.04 4.09 36.79
N GLU A 863 -43.95 4.87 37.33
CA GLU A 863 -45.37 4.51 37.46
C GLU A 863 -46.17 5.31 36.44
N LEU A 864 -47.05 4.63 35.71
CA LEU A 864 -47.87 5.24 34.67
C LEU A 864 -49.35 4.97 34.94
N ALA A 865 -50.19 5.92 34.56
CA ALA A 865 -51.63 5.79 34.59
C ALA A 865 -52.21 5.97 33.18
N PRO A 866 -52.21 4.92 32.33
CA PRO A 866 -52.80 4.99 30.98
C PRO A 866 -54.26 5.40 31.05
N SER A 867 -54.66 6.35 30.19
CA SER A 867 -56.01 6.94 30.22
C SER A 867 -57.14 5.96 29.89
N VAL A 868 -56.84 4.85 29.21
CA VAL A 868 -57.78 3.78 28.86
C VAL A 868 -57.08 2.41 28.89
N GLY A 869 -57.82 1.36 29.23
CA GLY A 869 -57.40 -0.03 29.05
C GLY A 869 -57.53 -0.51 27.60
N GLY A 870 -56.93 -1.65 27.29
CA GLY A 870 -56.98 -2.30 25.98
C GLY A 870 -55.62 -2.81 25.53
N ASP A 871 -55.53 -3.12 24.23
CA ASP A 871 -54.28 -3.55 23.60
C ASP A 871 -53.33 -2.35 23.44
N VAL A 872 -52.15 -2.44 24.04
CA VAL A 872 -51.18 -1.34 24.13
C VAL A 872 -49.77 -1.78 23.78
N PHE A 873 -48.97 -0.81 23.31
CA PHE A 873 -47.52 -0.90 23.25
C PHE A 873 -46.91 -0.16 24.43
N ILE A 874 -46.10 -0.84 25.24
CA ILE A 874 -45.25 -0.23 26.25
C ILE A 874 -43.87 -0.06 25.62
N GLU A 875 -43.43 1.19 25.52
CA GLU A 875 -42.17 1.57 24.90
C GLU A 875 -41.23 2.19 25.94
N LEU A 876 -39.96 1.76 25.94
CA LEU A 876 -38.93 2.26 26.85
C LEU A 876 -37.61 2.50 26.11
N PHE A 877 -37.06 3.70 26.24
CA PHE A 877 -35.76 4.08 25.66
C PHE A 877 -35.01 5.05 26.56
N SER A 878 -33.70 5.16 26.34
CA SER A 878 -32.84 6.15 27.00
C SER A 878 -32.57 7.33 26.08
N SER A 879 -32.27 8.50 26.67
CA SER A 879 -31.92 9.73 25.95
C SER A 879 -30.75 10.42 26.62
N ARG A 880 -29.79 10.92 25.84
CA ARG A 880 -28.62 11.67 26.32
C ARG A 880 -28.27 12.75 25.30
N SER A 881 -28.10 13.99 25.75
CA SER A 881 -27.69 15.12 24.89
C SER A 881 -28.53 15.29 23.61
N GLY A 882 -29.84 15.01 23.68
CA GLY A 882 -30.76 15.11 22.54
C GLY A 882 -30.81 13.88 21.62
N LEU A 883 -29.96 12.87 21.85
CA LEU A 883 -29.96 11.60 21.12
C LEU A 883 -30.70 10.51 21.90
N GLN A 884 -31.60 9.79 21.22
CA GLN A 884 -32.27 8.59 21.75
C GLN A 884 -31.41 7.36 21.51
N SER A 885 -31.55 6.33 22.36
CA SER A 885 -30.91 5.03 22.16
C SER A 885 -31.20 4.46 20.77
N TRP A 886 -30.23 3.70 20.24
CA TRP A 886 -30.31 3.13 18.89
C TRP A 886 -31.57 2.28 18.70
N GLN A 887 -31.91 1.46 19.70
CA GLN A 887 -33.16 0.72 19.76
C GLN A 887 -33.97 1.14 20.99
N MET A 888 -35.26 0.81 20.97
CA MET A 888 -36.16 0.96 22.11
C MET A 888 -36.85 -0.37 22.40
N HIS A 889 -37.09 -0.67 23.68
CA HIS A 889 -38.02 -1.73 24.03
C HIS A 889 -39.39 -1.36 23.51
N ARG A 890 -40.08 -2.31 22.87
CA ARG A 890 -41.46 -2.16 22.44
C ARG A 890 -42.18 -3.49 22.66
N HIS A 891 -42.98 -3.54 23.72
CA HIS A 891 -43.71 -4.75 24.11
C HIS A 891 -45.21 -4.54 23.92
N ARG A 892 -45.89 -5.50 23.28
CA ARG A 892 -47.34 -5.47 23.11
C ARG A 892 -47.99 -6.31 24.21
N CYS A 893 -48.94 -5.74 24.93
CA CYS A 893 -49.71 -6.45 25.94
C CYS A 893 -51.15 -5.94 26.01
N LEU A 894 -52.00 -6.75 26.66
CA LEU A 894 -53.34 -6.33 27.04
C LEU A 894 -53.28 -5.67 28.43
N TYR A 895 -53.58 -4.38 28.50
CA TYR A 895 -53.59 -3.62 29.75
C TYR A 895 -55.02 -3.38 30.25
N SER A 896 -55.25 -3.53 31.55
CA SER A 896 -56.47 -3.05 32.21
C SER A 896 -56.14 -2.43 33.58
N PRO A 897 -56.73 -1.26 33.91
CA PRO A 897 -56.59 -0.67 35.24
C PRO A 897 -57.24 -1.51 36.36
N THR A 898 -58.15 -2.43 36.02
CA THR A 898 -58.80 -3.38 36.95
C THR A 898 -58.66 -4.82 36.46
N GLU A 899 -58.87 -5.81 37.35
CA GLU A 899 -58.75 -7.24 37.01
C GLU A 899 -59.75 -7.68 35.91
N PHE A 900 -59.30 -8.52 34.98
CA PHE A 900 -60.14 -9.12 33.95
C PHE A 900 -61.05 -10.22 34.53
N ARG A 901 -62.27 -10.34 33.99
CA ARG A 901 -63.17 -11.44 34.35
C ARG A 901 -62.80 -12.71 33.58
N VAL A 902 -62.47 -13.78 34.31
CA VAL A 902 -62.19 -15.11 33.75
C VAL A 902 -63.39 -16.07 33.92
N THR A 903 -63.45 -17.13 33.12
CA THR A 903 -64.35 -18.28 33.30
C THR A 903 -63.81 -19.24 34.38
N GLU A 904 -64.60 -20.25 34.80
CA GLU A 904 -64.14 -21.29 35.73
C GLU A 904 -62.94 -22.10 35.18
N ASP A 905 -62.78 -22.13 33.85
CA ASP A 905 -61.65 -22.74 33.15
C ASP A 905 -60.47 -21.78 32.90
N GLY A 906 -60.55 -20.52 33.38
CA GLY A 906 -59.48 -19.53 33.28
C GLY A 906 -59.44 -18.70 31.99
N GLU A 907 -60.46 -18.77 31.14
CA GLU A 907 -60.51 -18.00 29.87
C GLU A 907 -61.07 -16.58 30.09
N LEU A 908 -60.47 -15.57 29.44
CA LEU A 908 -60.93 -14.18 29.50
C LEU A 908 -62.33 -14.04 28.88
N ARG A 909 -63.27 -13.40 29.60
CA ARG A 909 -64.63 -13.15 29.11
C ARG A 909 -64.68 -11.93 28.20
N MET A 910 -65.24 -12.08 27.00
CA MET A 910 -65.47 -11.00 26.05
C MET A 910 -66.97 -10.61 25.96
N THR A 911 -67.27 -9.39 25.50
CA THR A 911 -68.60 -8.96 25.06
C THR A 911 -68.90 -9.48 23.65
N GLU A 912 -70.16 -9.40 23.20
CA GLU A 912 -70.53 -9.73 21.81
C GLU A 912 -69.84 -8.82 20.77
N GLY A 913 -69.27 -7.69 21.20
CA GLY A 913 -68.44 -6.78 20.39
C GLY A 913 -66.94 -7.07 20.43
N ALA A 914 -66.52 -8.19 21.05
CA ALA A 914 -65.12 -8.57 21.26
C ALA A 914 -64.31 -7.69 22.24
N ASP A 915 -64.97 -6.90 23.08
CA ASP A 915 -64.31 -6.16 24.17
C ASP A 915 -64.13 -7.07 25.40
N TYR A 916 -62.97 -7.00 26.07
CA TYR A 916 -62.72 -7.77 27.28
C TYR A 916 -63.52 -7.22 28.47
N ARG A 917 -64.17 -8.11 29.23
CA ARG A 917 -64.90 -7.74 30.45
C ARG A 917 -63.95 -7.61 31.62
N VAL A 918 -63.97 -6.46 32.28
CA VAL A 918 -63.23 -6.17 33.51
C VAL A 918 -64.16 -6.21 34.72
N LEU A 919 -63.61 -6.36 35.93
CA LEU A 919 -64.36 -6.15 37.16
C LEU A 919 -64.67 -4.64 37.29
N GLU A 920 -65.96 -4.29 37.34
CA GLU A 920 -66.40 -2.94 37.71
C GLU A 920 -66.14 -2.74 39.21
N ASP A 921 -65.56 -1.60 39.58
CA ASP A 921 -65.48 -1.16 40.98
C ASP A 921 -66.89 -1.12 41.59
N LEU A 922 -67.03 -1.68 42.80
CA LEU A 922 -68.22 -1.57 43.64
C LEU A 922 -68.32 -0.18 44.29
#